data_AF-A0A2R5FYX7-F1
#
_entry.id   AF-A0A2R5FYX7-F1
#
_cell.length_a   1.000
_cell.length_b   1.000
_cell.length_c   1.000
_cell.angle_alpha   90.00
_cell.angle_beta   90.00
_cell.angle_gamma   90.00
#
_symmetry.space_group_name_H-M   'P 1'
#
loop_
_entity.id
_entity.type
_entity.pdbx_description
1 polymer ?
#
loop_
_entity_poly.entity_id
_entity_poly.type
_entity_poly.pdbx_seq_one_letter_code
_entity_poly.pdbx_strand_id
1 'polypeptide(L)'
;MLNGNEHGGSDGGDVGGGNGNEMVVEDQELHRIIDQNHVNGSSPEAARHEPEEAGGSPPPPREFNPRAALTYKGDLSYSLAFYKTTPRASRFIVSALMVLSHAFFIYGQTAPMWRLYYTMDVDVTLHATSLDSKALFRELGVENPLNITKHTTHDVETFTYGYAVQQLWRAHNLGSKLGPRLAAFVLVAFSGFWPHLKLALLHLYWFVPHSELVRTTALYWLSTFGKWSLADVFVVCVMIGVLNIDLDLDPSLVLAGIREEIPEAVTIAKEAVNMTQFEKILCEDLLNISSCGHWYDLKCAACHRTADAIYSKPGTVEALAQHALGGIESSGGGHLALRIAGLPGIYIFCFAVIISLLLSFFIDALDHRAKAKNAKARRGEPPVGALGITGSPANLFGNAVLDANESSMMNGTNGAGGFGSSHDLLPPMLKAGPGPVLLIRRVSKRVWTFRQYIWLTFGAAIAVAIVFAGVFEDSMEREVRGSLPAIANKILGVEWYRTYSLWSLTEVTGASGGADFLLMGTFGFFCVFGPIIRAIVCLVDLCLPASKEQHTRLMTIISFLGSFCAWEVFLVALFLVEAEMPPITGTIINSQDTDWCDILHDAGFDPQCFQVEYNILATFALVIVGGSLLMLTTSLVIKLSFKGLDPYMDGDLGGPYCCESCPPLLIDFHRDVRLDHGLEDRDTEYAPLLVRANPPSQDANVSGNGHGRSSGQELQV
;
A
#
# COMPACT_ATOMS: atom_id res chain seq x y z
N MET A 1 -21.16 -16.54 -35.36
CA MET A 1 -22.01 -15.83 -36.32
C MET A 1 -21.27 -14.55 -36.70
N LEU A 2 -20.95 -14.44 -38.01
CA LEU A 2 -20.41 -13.29 -38.78
C LEU A 2 -19.18 -12.58 -38.16
N ASN A 3 -17.91 -12.80 -38.52
CA ASN A 3 -17.20 -12.95 -39.80
C ASN A 3 -17.26 -11.71 -40.72
N GLY A 4 -16.11 -11.04 -40.88
CA GLY A 4 -15.88 -9.92 -41.79
C GLY A 4 -14.37 -9.70 -41.99
N ASN A 5 -13.77 -10.56 -42.82
CA ASN A 5 -12.44 -10.40 -43.41
C ASN A 5 -12.52 -9.33 -44.50
N GLU A 6 -11.58 -8.39 -44.54
CA GLU A 6 -11.19 -7.71 -45.78
C GLU A 6 -9.68 -7.89 -46.00
N HIS A 7 -9.37 -8.60 -47.07
CA HIS A 7 -8.05 -8.70 -47.69
C HIS A 7 -7.88 -7.52 -48.65
N GLY A 8 -6.87 -6.69 -48.42
CA GLY A 8 -6.31 -5.79 -49.41
C GLY A 8 -4.89 -6.24 -49.74
N GLY A 9 -4.72 -6.99 -50.82
CA GLY A 9 -3.42 -7.29 -51.39
C GLY A 9 -2.92 -6.13 -52.25
N SER A 10 -1.66 -5.77 -52.10
CA SER A 10 -0.93 -5.00 -53.09
C SER A 10 0.48 -5.56 -53.19
N ASP A 11 0.73 -6.25 -54.29
CA ASP A 11 2.04 -6.69 -54.75
C ASP A 11 2.87 -5.49 -55.23
N GLY A 12 4.19 -5.59 -55.05
CA GLY A 12 5.17 -4.98 -55.94
C GLY A 12 6.18 -4.05 -55.26
N GLY A 13 7.43 -4.48 -55.16
CA GLY A 13 8.55 -3.58 -54.88
C GLY A 13 9.75 -4.25 -54.24
N ASP A 14 10.46 -5.03 -55.04
CA ASP A 14 11.70 -5.73 -54.68
C ASP A 14 12.91 -4.76 -54.64
N VAL A 15 13.99 -5.22 -53.99
CA VAL A 15 15.38 -4.73 -54.00
C VAL A 15 15.79 -3.61 -53.03
N GLY A 16 16.62 -3.96 -52.05
CA GLY A 16 17.42 -3.01 -51.26
C GLY A 16 18.16 -3.63 -50.07
N GLY A 17 19.04 -4.60 -50.31
CA GLY A 17 19.88 -5.19 -49.25
C GLY A 17 20.86 -4.18 -48.65
N GLY A 18 20.75 -3.99 -47.33
CA GLY A 18 21.68 -3.20 -46.53
C GLY A 18 22.16 -4.01 -45.32
N ASN A 19 23.44 -4.38 -45.34
CA ASN A 19 24.16 -5.00 -44.23
C ASN A 19 24.10 -4.11 -42.98
N GLY A 20 23.46 -4.60 -41.92
CA GLY A 20 23.52 -4.01 -40.57
C GLY A 20 24.22 -4.98 -39.63
N ASN A 21 25.39 -4.59 -39.15
CA ASN A 21 26.26 -5.35 -38.27
C ASN A 21 25.56 -5.74 -36.96
N GLU A 22 25.52 -7.04 -36.71
CA GLU A 22 25.13 -7.67 -35.45
C GLU A 22 26.24 -7.41 -34.42
N MET A 23 26.00 -6.50 -33.48
CA MET A 23 26.91 -6.20 -32.37
C MET A 23 26.72 -7.26 -31.29
N VAL A 24 27.45 -8.37 -31.44
CA VAL A 24 27.63 -9.39 -30.41
C VAL A 24 28.49 -8.78 -29.29
N VAL A 25 27.86 -8.43 -28.17
CA VAL A 25 28.58 -8.13 -26.93
C VAL A 25 28.81 -9.45 -26.20
N GLU A 26 29.98 -10.00 -26.45
CA GLU A 26 30.59 -11.12 -25.73
C GLU A 26 31.31 -10.53 -24.51
N ASP A 27 30.85 -10.85 -23.30
CA ASP A 27 31.59 -10.56 -22.06
C ASP A 27 31.68 -11.84 -21.23
N GLN A 28 32.69 -12.64 -21.57
CA GLN A 28 33.28 -13.69 -20.73
C GLN A 28 34.54 -13.14 -20.09
N GLU A 29 34.55 -12.95 -18.77
CA GLU A 29 35.63 -13.32 -17.84
C GLU A 29 35.38 -12.71 -16.45
N LEU A 30 35.14 -13.55 -15.43
CA LEU A 30 36.03 -13.58 -14.26
C LEU A 30 35.75 -14.82 -13.38
N HIS A 31 36.69 -15.75 -13.38
CA HIS A 31 36.74 -16.93 -12.53
C HIS A 31 37.77 -16.74 -11.39
N ARG A 32 37.49 -17.38 -10.24
CA ARG A 32 38.35 -17.63 -9.05
C ARG A 32 38.47 -16.43 -8.10
N ILE A 33 38.14 -16.56 -6.81
CA ILE A 33 38.91 -17.29 -5.79
C ILE A 33 37.96 -18.00 -4.79
N ILE A 34 38.17 -19.31 -4.61
CA ILE A 34 37.78 -20.07 -3.41
C ILE A 34 39.10 -20.44 -2.77
N ASP A 35 39.33 -20.03 -1.52
CA ASP A 35 40.35 -20.63 -0.68
C ASP A 35 39.76 -21.06 0.67
N GLN A 36 40.10 -22.30 0.97
CA GLN A 36 39.74 -23.09 2.13
C GLN A 36 40.46 -22.54 3.38
N ASN A 37 39.81 -22.61 4.55
CA ASN A 37 40.54 -22.73 5.81
C ASN A 37 39.81 -23.67 6.76
N HIS A 38 40.26 -24.92 6.72
CA HIS A 38 40.22 -25.87 7.83
C HIS A 38 41.17 -25.37 8.93
N VAL A 39 40.70 -25.27 10.18
CA VAL A 39 41.58 -25.34 11.36
C VAL A 39 40.93 -26.21 12.42
N ASN A 40 41.54 -27.37 12.62
CA ASN A 40 41.41 -28.21 13.82
C ASN A 40 42.06 -27.52 15.01
N GLY A 41 41.48 -27.66 16.21
CA GLY A 41 42.08 -27.18 17.45
C GLY A 41 41.45 -27.84 18.68
N SER A 42 41.97 -29.01 19.03
CA SER A 42 41.66 -29.79 20.22
C SER A 42 42.56 -29.44 21.42
N SER A 43 42.07 -29.75 22.64
CA SER A 43 42.77 -29.98 23.93
C SER A 43 42.93 -28.78 24.90
N PRO A 44 43.18 -28.96 26.22
CA PRO A 44 42.86 -30.07 27.15
C PRO A 44 42.17 -29.63 28.48
N GLU A 45 41.52 -30.61 29.11
CA GLU A 45 41.68 -31.06 30.50
C GLU A 45 42.39 -30.13 31.52
N ALA A 46 41.68 -29.73 32.59
CA ALA A 46 42.28 -29.30 33.85
C ALA A 46 41.35 -29.61 35.04
N ALA A 47 41.78 -30.58 35.84
CA ALA A 47 41.23 -30.93 37.14
C ALA A 47 41.49 -29.83 38.18
N ARG A 48 40.57 -29.64 39.14
CA ARG A 48 40.90 -29.07 40.45
C ARG A 48 40.01 -29.59 41.56
N HIS A 49 40.71 -29.95 42.63
CA HIS A 49 40.28 -30.53 43.89
C HIS A 49 39.36 -29.64 44.74
N GLU A 50 38.56 -30.34 45.55
CA GLU A 50 37.82 -29.88 46.74
C GLU A 50 38.71 -29.25 47.82
N PRO A 51 38.09 -28.57 48.81
CA PRO A 51 38.07 -29.21 50.13
C PRO A 51 36.72 -29.16 50.86
N GLU A 52 36.55 -30.17 51.70
CA GLU A 52 35.51 -30.36 52.73
C GLU A 52 35.43 -29.19 53.72
N GLU A 53 34.22 -28.77 54.09
CA GLU A 53 33.92 -28.33 55.45
C GLU A 53 32.56 -28.87 55.91
N ALA A 54 32.58 -29.38 57.15
CA ALA A 54 31.50 -30.04 57.84
C ALA A 54 30.60 -29.07 58.60
N GLY A 55 29.31 -29.42 58.74
CA GLY A 55 28.54 -29.01 59.92
C GLY A 55 27.04 -28.77 59.72
N GLY A 56 26.22 -29.60 60.37
CA GLY A 56 24.91 -29.18 60.91
C GLY A 56 23.68 -29.56 60.09
N SER A 57 23.12 -30.74 60.34
CA SER A 57 21.86 -31.24 59.77
C SER A 57 20.61 -30.64 60.43
N PRO A 58 19.70 -29.98 59.68
CA PRO A 58 18.29 -29.82 60.03
C PRO A 58 17.46 -31.05 59.57
N PRO A 59 16.22 -31.23 60.05
CA PRO A 59 15.40 -32.41 59.80
C PRO A 59 15.09 -32.63 58.31
N PRO A 60 14.84 -33.88 57.88
CA PRO A 60 14.80 -34.26 56.46
C PRO A 60 13.68 -33.54 55.72
N PRO A 61 13.97 -32.78 54.66
CA PRO A 61 12.94 -32.34 53.73
C PRO A 61 12.34 -33.59 53.06
N ARG A 62 11.01 -33.62 52.96
CA ARG A 62 10.29 -34.63 52.17
C ARG A 62 10.98 -34.76 50.82
N GLU A 63 11.41 -35.97 50.46
CA GLU A 63 11.97 -36.29 49.14
C GLU A 63 11.04 -35.75 48.05
N PHE A 64 11.40 -34.58 47.52
CA PHE A 64 10.81 -34.05 46.30
C PHE A 64 11.32 -34.97 45.20
N ASN A 65 10.49 -35.95 44.82
CA ASN A 65 10.81 -36.90 43.77
C ASN A 65 11.01 -36.12 42.45
N PRO A 66 12.26 -35.85 42.01
CA PRO A 66 12.52 -35.00 40.85
C PRO A 66 12.12 -35.71 39.55
N ARG A 67 11.78 -37.01 39.61
CA ARG A 67 11.29 -37.79 38.46
C ARG A 67 9.82 -37.51 38.12
N ALA A 68 9.04 -36.93 39.04
CA ALA A 68 7.64 -36.57 38.77
C ALA A 68 7.49 -35.20 38.07
N ALA A 69 8.49 -34.32 38.13
CA ALA A 69 8.43 -32.97 37.58
C ALA A 69 9.00 -32.83 36.15
N LEU A 70 9.74 -33.83 35.64
CA LEU A 70 10.48 -33.72 34.36
C LEU A 70 9.95 -34.63 33.23
N THR A 71 8.82 -35.31 33.44
CA THR A 71 8.10 -35.97 32.34
C THR A 71 6.81 -35.24 32.00
N TYR A 72 6.87 -33.91 31.95
CA TYR A 72 6.05 -33.21 30.96
C TYR A 72 6.59 -33.63 29.60
N LYS A 73 6.14 -34.79 29.10
CA LYS A 73 6.26 -35.18 27.69
C LYS A 73 5.65 -34.01 26.95
N GLY A 74 6.49 -33.07 26.53
CA GLY A 74 6.07 -31.89 25.81
C GLY A 74 5.18 -32.40 24.69
N ASP A 75 3.90 -32.01 24.74
CA ASP A 75 2.93 -32.36 23.71
C ASP A 75 3.61 -32.06 22.39
N LEU A 76 4.03 -33.11 21.66
CA LEU A 76 4.68 -32.97 20.37
C LEU A 76 3.72 -32.12 19.54
N SER A 77 4.14 -30.89 19.28
CA SER A 77 3.26 -29.89 18.67
C SER A 77 3.02 -30.34 17.24
N TYR A 78 1.85 -30.91 16.95
CA TYR A 78 1.54 -31.36 15.59
C TYR A 78 1.58 -30.15 14.64
N SER A 79 2.13 -30.35 13.44
CA SER A 79 2.04 -29.35 12.36
C SER A 79 0.57 -29.03 12.06
N LEU A 80 0.31 -27.79 11.64
CA LEU A 80 -1.04 -27.30 11.38
C LEU A 80 -1.72 -28.10 10.24
N ALA A 81 -0.96 -28.54 9.24
CA ALA A 81 -1.43 -29.40 8.17
C ALA A 81 -1.96 -30.76 8.68
N PHE A 82 -1.26 -31.36 9.65
CA PHE A 82 -1.57 -32.70 10.17
C PHE A 82 -2.49 -32.69 11.39
N TYR A 83 -2.88 -31.51 11.86
CA TYR A 83 -3.78 -31.38 13.00
C TYR A 83 -5.15 -32.01 12.69
N LYS A 84 -5.77 -32.70 13.67
CA LYS A 84 -6.99 -33.51 13.46
C LYS A 84 -8.18 -32.69 12.95
N THR A 85 -8.19 -31.38 13.20
CA THR A 85 -9.28 -30.48 12.81
C THR A 85 -9.11 -29.89 11.43
N THR A 86 -7.92 -30.02 10.84
CA THR A 86 -7.61 -29.50 9.51
C THR A 86 -8.24 -30.44 8.46
N PRO A 87 -9.16 -29.95 7.62
CA PRO A 87 -9.76 -30.76 6.56
C PRO A 87 -8.69 -31.41 5.68
N ARG A 88 -8.89 -32.67 5.26
CA ARG A 88 -7.90 -33.36 4.41
C ARG A 88 -7.64 -32.62 3.10
N ALA A 89 -8.67 -32.01 2.51
CA ALA A 89 -8.55 -31.23 1.28
C ALA A 89 -7.68 -29.98 1.46
N SER A 90 -7.77 -29.28 2.60
CA SER A 90 -6.99 -28.04 2.82
C SER A 90 -5.50 -28.31 2.90
N ARG A 91 -5.06 -29.53 3.24
CA ARG A 91 -3.65 -29.94 3.23
C ARG A 91 -3.00 -29.74 1.86
N PHE A 92 -3.72 -30.14 0.81
CA PHE A 92 -3.25 -30.05 -0.56
C PHE A 92 -3.57 -28.70 -1.18
N ILE A 93 -4.78 -28.17 -0.95
CA ILE A 93 -5.22 -26.90 -1.54
C ILE A 93 -4.35 -25.73 -1.07
N VAL A 94 -4.05 -25.62 0.22
CA VAL A 94 -3.22 -24.52 0.75
C VAL A 94 -1.83 -24.55 0.14
N SER A 95 -1.19 -25.73 0.09
CA SER A 95 0.12 -25.87 -0.53
C SER A 95 0.10 -25.59 -2.04
N ALA A 96 -0.92 -26.05 -2.76
CA ALA A 96 -1.06 -25.81 -4.19
C ALA A 96 -1.24 -24.31 -4.47
N LEU A 97 -2.06 -23.61 -3.68
CA LEU A 97 -2.25 -22.17 -3.81
C LEU A 97 -0.98 -21.37 -3.46
N MET A 98 -0.17 -21.81 -2.50
CA MET A 98 1.13 -21.18 -2.21
C MET A 98 2.09 -21.30 -3.40
N VAL A 99 2.21 -22.48 -4.00
CA VAL A 99 3.06 -22.72 -5.18
C VAL A 99 2.54 -21.92 -6.38
N LEU A 100 1.23 -21.91 -6.59
CA LEU A 100 0.60 -21.12 -7.64
C LEU A 100 0.85 -19.61 -7.43
N SER A 101 0.77 -19.13 -6.18
CA SER A 101 1.06 -17.73 -5.86
C SER A 101 2.52 -17.37 -6.15
N HIS A 102 3.48 -18.27 -5.87
CA HIS A 102 4.87 -18.07 -6.30
C HIS A 102 4.99 -17.94 -7.81
N ALA A 103 4.34 -18.84 -8.57
CA ALA A 103 4.36 -18.79 -10.02
C ALA A 103 3.75 -17.48 -10.57
N PHE A 104 2.65 -17.02 -9.97
CA PHE A 104 2.03 -15.75 -10.34
C PHE A 104 2.89 -14.53 -9.98
N PHE A 105 3.58 -14.54 -8.84
CA PHE A 105 4.55 -13.49 -8.52
C PHE A 105 5.69 -13.44 -9.53
N ILE A 106 6.28 -14.60 -9.87
CA ILE A 106 7.36 -14.68 -10.88
C ILE A 106 6.85 -14.18 -12.23
N TYR A 107 5.66 -14.62 -12.66
CA TYR A 107 5.06 -14.16 -13.91
C TYR A 107 4.80 -12.65 -13.88
N GLY A 108 4.18 -12.14 -12.81
CA GLY A 108 3.85 -10.73 -12.67
C GLY A 108 5.09 -9.83 -12.69
N GLN A 109 6.20 -10.28 -12.08
CA GLN A 109 7.49 -9.57 -12.07
C GLN A 109 8.26 -9.64 -13.40
N THR A 110 8.01 -10.66 -14.23
CA THR A 110 8.73 -10.85 -15.50
C THR A 110 7.96 -10.35 -16.72
N ALA A 111 6.63 -10.32 -16.64
CA ALA A 111 5.77 -9.81 -17.68
C ALA A 111 5.73 -8.26 -17.68
N PRO A 112 5.41 -7.64 -18.83
CA PRO A 112 5.07 -6.22 -18.89
C PRO A 112 3.98 -5.85 -17.88
N MET A 113 4.24 -4.82 -17.09
CA MET A 113 3.35 -4.42 -16.00
C MET A 113 2.43 -3.27 -16.39
N TRP A 114 2.94 -2.27 -17.10
CA TRP A 114 2.13 -1.17 -17.63
C TRP A 114 2.73 -0.62 -18.92
N ARG A 115 1.90 0.05 -19.70
CA ARG A 115 2.32 0.84 -20.86
C ARG A 115 1.87 2.28 -20.71
N LEU A 116 2.74 3.19 -21.07
CA LEU A 116 2.40 4.58 -21.29
C LEU A 116 2.07 4.76 -22.76
N TYR A 117 0.90 5.31 -23.06
CA TYR A 117 0.47 5.59 -24.42
C TYR A 117 -0.24 6.93 -24.45
N TYR A 118 -0.18 7.60 -25.60
CA TYR A 118 -1.02 8.75 -25.86
C TYR A 118 -2.00 8.46 -26.99
N THR A 119 -3.20 8.99 -26.85
CA THR A 119 -4.24 8.99 -27.88
C THR A 119 -4.49 10.42 -28.27
N MET A 120 -4.40 10.70 -29.56
CA MET A 120 -4.76 11.98 -30.14
C MET A 120 -5.89 11.74 -31.12
N ASP A 121 -7.04 12.32 -30.83
CA ASP A 121 -8.22 12.30 -31.66
C ASP A 121 -8.61 13.75 -31.94
N VAL A 122 -8.18 14.30 -33.07
CA VAL A 122 -8.42 15.70 -33.42
C VAL A 122 -9.23 15.76 -34.70
N ASP A 123 -10.39 16.39 -34.66
CA ASP A 123 -11.24 16.69 -35.82
C ASP A 123 -11.61 18.17 -35.79
N VAL A 124 -10.76 18.99 -36.43
CA VAL A 124 -10.92 20.45 -36.46
C VAL A 124 -11.18 20.89 -37.89
N THR A 125 -12.28 21.61 -38.07
CA THR A 125 -12.66 22.21 -39.34
C THR A 125 -12.51 23.73 -39.25
N LEU A 126 -11.64 24.31 -40.08
CA LEU A 126 -11.40 25.75 -40.17
C LEU A 126 -12.11 26.35 -41.39
N HIS A 127 -13.01 27.29 -41.15
CA HIS A 127 -13.74 28.03 -42.16
C HIS A 127 -13.18 29.45 -42.29
N ALA A 128 -12.66 29.80 -43.47
CA ALA A 128 -12.32 31.18 -43.76
C ALA A 128 -13.58 31.94 -44.19
N THR A 129 -14.03 32.89 -43.36
CA THR A 129 -15.24 33.71 -43.58
C THR A 129 -14.94 35.08 -44.18
N SER A 130 -13.88 35.76 -43.73
CA SER A 130 -13.45 37.06 -44.25
C SER A 130 -12.79 36.97 -45.63
N LEU A 131 -12.74 38.10 -46.34
CA LEU A 131 -12.08 38.16 -47.66
C LEU A 131 -10.56 37.96 -47.52
N ASP A 132 -9.97 38.49 -46.45
CA ASP A 132 -8.54 38.39 -46.16
C ASP A 132 -8.15 36.95 -45.77
N SER A 133 -8.95 36.26 -44.96
CA SER A 133 -8.71 34.85 -44.61
C SER A 133 -8.88 33.93 -45.82
N LYS A 134 -9.89 34.19 -46.68
CA LYS A 134 -10.07 33.46 -47.95
C LYS A 134 -8.91 33.70 -48.92
N ALA A 135 -8.38 34.92 -48.96
CA ALA A 135 -7.21 35.25 -49.77
C ALA A 135 -5.98 34.51 -49.24
N LEU A 136 -5.77 34.49 -47.92
CA LEU A 136 -4.70 33.73 -47.28
C LEU A 136 -4.80 32.23 -47.58
N PHE A 137 -5.97 31.62 -47.41
CA PHE A 137 -6.19 30.20 -47.72
C PHE A 137 -5.88 29.91 -49.19
N ARG A 138 -6.32 30.78 -50.11
CA ARG A 138 -6.03 30.65 -51.54
C ARG A 138 -4.53 30.78 -51.84
N GLU A 139 -3.83 31.69 -51.18
CA GLU A 139 -2.40 31.92 -51.36
C GLU A 139 -1.56 30.76 -50.80
N LEU A 140 -1.96 30.20 -49.66
CA LEU A 140 -1.36 29.00 -49.08
C LEU A 140 -1.77 27.71 -49.82
N GLY A 141 -2.73 27.77 -50.73
CA GLY A 141 -3.25 26.60 -51.47
C GLY A 141 -4.05 25.64 -50.59
N VAL A 142 -4.62 26.14 -49.50
CA VAL A 142 -5.40 25.40 -48.51
C VAL A 142 -6.89 25.42 -48.92
N GLU A 143 -7.57 24.28 -48.83
CA GLU A 143 -9.01 24.19 -49.11
C GLU A 143 -9.84 24.92 -48.04
N ASN A 144 -10.99 25.47 -48.42
CA ASN A 144 -11.94 26.09 -47.48
C ASN A 144 -13.31 25.40 -47.62
N PRO A 145 -13.76 24.63 -46.61
CA PRO A 145 -13.12 24.45 -45.30
C PRO A 145 -11.83 23.62 -45.33
N LEU A 146 -10.94 23.87 -44.38
CA LEU A 146 -9.79 23.02 -44.09
C LEU A 146 -10.20 22.04 -42.98
N ASN A 147 -10.25 20.75 -43.32
CA ASN A 147 -10.56 19.69 -42.36
C ASN A 147 -9.25 19.02 -41.91
N ILE A 148 -8.96 19.11 -40.62
CA ILE A 148 -7.80 18.49 -39.99
C ILE A 148 -8.32 17.35 -39.12
N THR A 149 -8.31 16.14 -39.68
CA THR A 149 -8.64 14.91 -38.96
C THR A 149 -7.39 14.10 -38.69
N LYS A 150 -7.05 13.86 -37.43
CA LYS A 150 -5.93 13.02 -37.03
C LYS A 150 -6.32 12.15 -35.86
N HIS A 151 -6.41 10.86 -36.12
CA HIS A 151 -6.57 9.83 -35.10
C HIS A 151 -5.25 9.06 -35.02
N THR A 152 -4.56 9.14 -33.89
CA THR A 152 -3.31 8.41 -33.68
C THR A 152 -3.26 7.92 -32.25
N THR A 153 -2.99 6.63 -32.08
CA THR A 153 -2.64 6.05 -30.78
C THR A 153 -1.21 5.58 -30.89
N HIS A 154 -0.35 6.06 -30.02
CA HIS A 154 1.06 5.71 -30.02
C HIS A 154 1.46 5.20 -28.64
N ASP A 155 2.00 3.98 -28.61
CA ASP A 155 2.61 3.43 -27.41
C ASP A 155 3.97 4.12 -27.22
N VAL A 156 4.12 4.89 -26.16
CA VAL A 156 5.38 5.60 -25.84
C VAL A 156 6.40 4.58 -25.36
N GLU A 157 6.04 3.85 -24.31
CA GLU A 157 6.95 2.93 -23.66
C GLU A 157 6.20 1.87 -22.87
N THR A 158 6.75 0.65 -22.85
CA THR A 158 6.24 -0.46 -22.05
C THR A 158 7.23 -0.77 -20.95
N PHE A 159 6.75 -0.77 -19.71
CA PHE A 159 7.57 -0.93 -18.52
C PHE A 159 7.41 -2.33 -17.93
N THR A 160 8.56 -2.96 -17.64
CA THR A 160 8.64 -4.16 -16.82
C THR A 160 9.11 -3.79 -15.42
N TYR A 161 8.85 -4.64 -14.43
CA TYR A 161 9.33 -4.46 -13.06
C TYR A 161 10.85 -4.24 -13.01
N GLY A 162 11.61 -5.11 -13.68
CA GLY A 162 13.07 -5.04 -13.72
C GLY A 162 13.58 -3.76 -14.36
N TYR A 163 12.91 -3.29 -15.41
CA TYR A 163 13.24 -2.03 -16.06
C TYR A 163 12.99 -0.82 -15.15
N ALA A 164 11.85 -0.77 -14.45
CA ALA A 164 11.55 0.29 -13.49
C ALA A 164 12.60 0.37 -12.37
N VAL A 165 12.96 -0.78 -11.77
CA VAL A 165 14.03 -0.87 -10.77
C VAL A 165 15.38 -0.41 -11.34
N GLN A 166 15.71 -0.82 -12.57
CA GLN A 166 16.96 -0.44 -13.23
C GLN A 166 17.02 1.08 -13.48
N GLN A 167 15.92 1.69 -13.92
CA GLN A 167 15.85 3.12 -14.15
C GLN A 167 15.99 3.91 -12.85
N LEU A 168 15.30 3.49 -11.79
CA LEU A 168 15.45 4.10 -10.46
C LEU A 168 16.88 4.00 -9.93
N TRP A 169 17.54 2.87 -10.16
CA TRP A 169 18.92 2.67 -9.74
C TRP A 169 19.92 3.52 -10.51
N ARG A 170 19.68 3.71 -11.82
CA ARG A 170 20.55 4.45 -12.74
C ARG A 170 20.23 5.93 -12.86
N ALA A 171 19.19 6.43 -12.19
CA ALA A 171 18.82 7.84 -12.21
C ALA A 171 19.94 8.71 -11.60
N HIS A 172 20.91 9.11 -12.43
CA HIS A 172 22.12 9.81 -12.03
C HIS A 172 21.94 11.34 -11.98
N ASN A 173 20.91 11.87 -12.65
CA ASN A 173 20.73 13.30 -12.91
C ASN A 173 19.78 14.02 -11.95
N LEU A 174 19.25 13.33 -10.93
CA LEU A 174 18.39 13.96 -9.93
C LEU A 174 19.27 14.56 -8.82
N GLY A 175 18.92 15.76 -8.37
CA GLY A 175 19.66 16.54 -7.38
C GLY A 175 19.95 15.80 -6.06
N SER A 176 19.26 14.70 -5.78
CA SER A 176 19.65 13.75 -4.73
C SER A 176 19.71 12.31 -5.24
N LYS A 177 20.88 11.66 -5.11
CA LYS A 177 21.07 10.24 -5.49
C LYS A 177 20.41 9.26 -4.52
N LEU A 178 20.02 9.71 -3.33
CA LEU A 178 19.55 8.84 -2.25
C LEU A 178 18.11 8.39 -2.45
N GLY A 179 17.21 9.30 -2.86
CA GLY A 179 15.78 9.02 -3.01
C GLY A 179 15.48 7.87 -3.98
N PRO A 180 15.86 7.99 -5.26
CA PRO A 180 15.59 6.96 -6.27
C PRO A 180 16.21 5.59 -5.94
N ARG A 181 17.41 5.57 -5.35
CA ARG A 181 18.07 4.32 -4.94
C ARG A 181 17.39 3.67 -3.74
N LEU A 182 16.92 4.46 -2.79
CA LEU A 182 16.11 3.97 -1.67
C LEU A 182 14.78 3.42 -2.20
N ALA A 183 14.15 4.10 -3.17
CA ALA A 183 12.94 3.64 -3.80
C ALA A 183 13.13 2.29 -4.52
N ALA A 184 14.17 2.17 -5.35
CA ALA A 184 14.55 0.91 -5.97
C ALA A 184 14.79 -0.21 -4.94
N PHE A 185 15.49 0.10 -3.84
CA PHE A 185 15.74 -0.87 -2.77
C PHE A 185 14.44 -1.33 -2.11
N VAL A 186 13.54 -0.40 -1.77
CA VAL A 186 12.23 -0.70 -1.15
C VAL A 186 11.38 -1.55 -2.10
N LEU A 187 11.34 -1.23 -3.39
CA LEU A 187 10.64 -2.03 -4.40
C LEU A 187 11.21 -3.46 -4.50
N VAL A 188 12.53 -3.61 -4.60
CA VAL A 188 13.19 -4.94 -4.65
C VAL A 188 12.94 -5.74 -3.38
N ALA A 189 13.03 -5.09 -2.22
CA ALA A 189 12.81 -5.75 -0.94
C ALA A 189 11.36 -6.22 -0.79
N PHE A 190 10.37 -5.34 -0.98
CA PHE A 190 8.97 -5.62 -0.64
C PHE A 190 8.11 -6.18 -1.78
N SER A 191 8.43 -5.86 -3.03
CA SER A 191 7.73 -6.40 -4.22
C SER A 191 8.48 -7.56 -4.86
N GLY A 192 9.82 -7.55 -4.83
CA GLY A 192 10.66 -8.60 -5.40
C GLY A 192 10.81 -9.81 -4.45
N PHE A 193 11.59 -9.61 -3.39
CA PHE A 193 12.03 -10.69 -2.51
C PHE A 193 10.99 -11.11 -1.48
N TRP A 194 10.36 -10.15 -0.81
CA TRP A 194 9.46 -10.39 0.32
C TRP A 194 8.26 -11.29 0.00
N PRO A 195 7.53 -11.16 -1.13
CA PRO A 195 6.37 -12.01 -1.38
C PRO A 195 6.74 -13.49 -1.47
N HIS A 196 7.91 -13.79 -2.02
CA HIS A 196 8.46 -15.14 -2.08
C HIS A 196 8.92 -15.64 -0.72
N LEU A 197 9.67 -14.82 0.03
CA LEU A 197 10.10 -15.19 1.38
C LEU A 197 8.90 -15.47 2.29
N LYS A 198 7.86 -14.62 2.23
CA LYS A 198 6.62 -14.78 2.98
C LYS A 198 5.96 -16.12 2.67
N LEU A 199 5.76 -16.45 1.39
CA LEU A 199 5.11 -17.70 0.98
C LEU A 199 5.94 -18.93 1.38
N ALA A 200 7.27 -18.87 1.26
CA ALA A 200 8.17 -19.94 1.71
C ALA A 200 8.09 -20.15 3.23
N LEU A 201 8.10 -19.07 4.02
CA LEU A 201 7.91 -19.14 5.47
C LEU A 201 6.53 -19.67 5.83
N LEU A 202 5.47 -19.21 5.16
CA LEU A 202 4.11 -19.70 5.39
C LEU A 202 3.98 -21.20 5.08
N HIS A 203 4.69 -21.69 4.06
CA HIS A 203 4.79 -23.11 3.73
C HIS A 203 5.53 -23.90 4.82
N LEU A 204 6.64 -23.35 5.33
CA LEU A 204 7.39 -23.91 6.45
C LEU A 204 6.51 -24.03 7.71
N TYR A 205 5.82 -22.96 8.13
CA TYR A 205 4.94 -22.96 9.30
C TYR A 205 3.70 -23.87 9.13
N TRP A 206 3.31 -24.16 7.88
CA TRP A 206 2.23 -25.09 7.59
C TRP A 206 2.63 -26.55 7.85
N PHE A 207 3.82 -26.98 7.41
CA PHE A 207 4.27 -28.37 7.49
C PHE A 207 5.16 -28.70 8.68
N VAL A 208 5.89 -27.74 9.23
CA VAL A 208 6.84 -27.98 10.31
C VAL A 208 6.15 -27.82 11.68
N PRO A 209 6.28 -28.81 12.58
CA PRO A 209 5.78 -28.70 13.95
C PRO A 209 6.55 -27.62 14.72
N HIS A 210 5.84 -26.59 15.18
CA HIS A 210 6.40 -25.51 16.00
C HIS A 210 5.57 -25.30 17.25
N SER A 211 6.20 -24.72 18.29
CA SER A 211 5.49 -24.36 19.50
C SER A 211 4.39 -23.34 19.18
N GLU A 212 3.29 -23.42 19.92
CA GLU A 212 2.11 -22.59 19.69
C GLU A 212 2.46 -21.08 19.73
N LEU A 213 3.31 -20.66 20.67
CA LEU A 213 3.75 -19.28 20.79
C LEU A 213 4.53 -18.80 19.56
N VAL A 214 5.54 -19.57 19.14
CA VAL A 214 6.39 -19.21 17.98
C VAL A 214 5.55 -19.15 16.70
N ARG A 215 4.68 -20.13 16.49
CA ARG A 215 3.78 -20.16 15.31
C ARG A 215 2.86 -18.93 15.28
N THR A 216 2.24 -18.59 16.41
CA THR A 216 1.32 -17.44 16.50
C THR A 216 2.02 -16.14 16.18
N THR A 217 3.18 -15.92 16.80
CA THR A 217 3.96 -14.70 16.62
C THR A 217 4.46 -14.60 15.18
N ALA A 218 4.96 -15.70 14.61
CA ALA A 218 5.42 -15.71 13.22
C ALA A 218 4.28 -15.45 12.23
N LEU A 219 3.13 -16.09 12.39
CA LEU A 219 1.95 -15.87 11.56
C LEU A 219 1.46 -14.41 11.64
N TYR A 220 1.46 -13.82 12.84
CA TYR A 220 1.14 -12.41 13.04
C TYR A 220 2.09 -11.48 12.27
N TRP A 221 3.40 -11.73 12.33
CA TRP A 221 4.39 -10.96 11.55
C TRP A 221 4.25 -11.17 10.04
N LEU A 222 4.04 -12.42 9.59
CA LEU A 222 3.82 -12.74 8.17
C LEU A 222 2.56 -12.06 7.62
N SER A 223 1.51 -11.94 8.42
CA SER A 223 0.28 -11.21 8.07
C SER A 223 0.53 -9.70 8.01
N THR A 224 1.22 -9.15 9.02
CA THR A 224 1.54 -7.73 9.12
C THR A 224 2.41 -7.26 7.95
N PHE A 225 3.53 -7.94 7.71
CA PHE A 225 4.41 -7.63 6.58
C PHE A 225 3.83 -8.09 5.23
N GLY A 226 2.85 -9.01 5.23
CA GLY A 226 2.18 -9.43 4.01
C GLY A 226 1.55 -8.27 3.23
N LYS A 227 1.04 -7.26 3.95
CA LYS A 227 0.48 -6.05 3.33
C LYS A 227 1.52 -5.22 2.57
N TRP A 228 2.80 -5.28 2.94
CA TRP A 228 3.86 -4.50 2.30
C TRP A 228 4.12 -4.93 0.86
N SER A 229 3.69 -6.14 0.47
CA SER A 229 3.69 -6.56 -0.94
C SER A 229 2.72 -5.76 -1.83
N LEU A 230 1.83 -4.95 -1.24
CA LEU A 230 0.96 -4.01 -1.98
C LEU A 230 1.65 -2.69 -2.34
N ALA A 231 2.87 -2.42 -1.84
CA ALA A 231 3.54 -1.14 -2.09
C ALA A 231 3.62 -0.81 -3.59
N ASP A 232 4.06 -1.78 -4.40
CA ASP A 232 4.17 -1.66 -5.86
C ASP A 232 2.80 -1.48 -6.54
N VAL A 233 1.79 -2.24 -6.11
CA VAL A 233 0.41 -2.07 -6.60
C VAL A 233 -0.07 -0.65 -6.33
N PHE A 234 0.20 -0.08 -5.15
CA PHE A 234 -0.19 1.28 -4.82
C PHE A 234 0.60 2.32 -5.59
N VAL A 235 1.91 2.12 -5.80
CA VAL A 235 2.72 2.99 -6.66
C VAL A 235 2.09 3.05 -8.06
N VAL A 236 1.79 1.90 -8.66
CA VAL A 236 1.15 1.85 -9.98
C VAL A 236 -0.23 2.50 -9.99
N CYS A 237 -1.08 2.28 -8.97
CA CYS A 237 -2.39 2.94 -8.89
C CYS A 237 -2.27 4.48 -8.83
N VAL A 238 -1.33 4.99 -8.03
CA VAL A 238 -1.09 6.43 -7.93
C VAL A 238 -0.53 6.95 -9.25
N MET A 239 0.43 6.26 -9.87
CA MET A 239 0.96 6.63 -11.18
C MET A 239 -0.12 6.69 -12.26
N ILE A 240 -1.01 5.68 -12.32
CA ILE A 240 -2.18 5.69 -13.23
C ILE A 240 -3.05 6.92 -12.94
N GLY A 241 -3.33 7.20 -11.66
CA GLY A 241 -4.09 8.38 -11.26
C GLY A 241 -3.48 9.70 -11.71
N VAL A 242 -2.17 9.86 -11.51
CA VAL A 242 -1.45 11.09 -11.80
C VAL A 242 -1.25 11.27 -13.31
N LEU A 243 -0.88 10.21 -14.03
CA LEU A 243 -0.62 10.27 -15.47
C LEU A 243 -1.87 10.09 -16.33
N ASN A 244 -3.07 9.94 -15.77
CA ASN A 244 -4.31 10.03 -16.53
C ASN A 244 -4.63 11.51 -16.83
N ILE A 245 -3.98 12.04 -17.86
CA ILE A 245 -4.18 13.38 -18.37
C ILE A 245 -5.12 13.29 -19.56
N ASP A 246 -6.33 13.82 -19.40
CA ASP A 246 -7.32 13.95 -20.45
C ASP A 246 -7.46 15.44 -20.79
N LEU A 247 -7.19 15.81 -22.03
CA LEU A 247 -7.27 17.18 -22.54
C LEU A 247 -8.32 17.23 -23.65
N ASP A 248 -9.40 17.95 -23.38
CA ASP A 248 -10.38 18.28 -24.41
C ASP A 248 -9.97 19.59 -25.09
N LEU A 249 -9.76 19.52 -26.40
CA LEU A 249 -9.37 20.64 -27.24
C LEU A 249 -10.62 21.31 -27.79
N ASP A 250 -10.94 22.50 -27.27
CA ASP A 250 -11.93 23.37 -27.89
C ASP A 250 -11.23 24.21 -28.98
N PRO A 251 -11.56 24.00 -30.27
CA PRO A 251 -10.87 24.65 -31.36
C PRO A 251 -11.07 26.17 -31.36
N SER A 252 -12.11 26.67 -30.70
CA SER A 252 -12.33 28.11 -30.55
C SER A 252 -11.36 28.73 -29.55
N LEU A 253 -11.09 28.05 -28.43
CA LEU A 253 -10.07 28.44 -27.46
C LEU A 253 -8.67 28.32 -28.04
N VAL A 254 -8.37 27.24 -28.76
CA VAL A 254 -7.08 27.08 -29.45
C VAL A 254 -6.85 28.21 -30.45
N LEU A 255 -7.85 28.56 -31.26
CA LEU A 255 -7.72 29.65 -32.23
C LEU A 255 -7.57 31.02 -31.54
N ALA A 256 -8.28 31.24 -30.44
CA ALA A 256 -8.16 32.46 -29.63
C ALA A 256 -6.76 32.57 -29.01
N GLY A 257 -6.28 31.52 -28.34
CA GLY A 257 -4.96 31.48 -27.74
C GLY A 257 -3.83 31.60 -28.77
N ILE A 258 -3.95 30.94 -29.94
CA ILE A 258 -3.01 31.18 -31.06
C ILE A 258 -3.04 32.66 -31.47
N ARG A 259 -4.21 33.28 -31.62
CA ARG A 259 -4.32 34.68 -32.03
C ARG A 259 -3.66 35.63 -31.01
N GLU A 260 -3.83 35.36 -29.72
CA GLU A 260 -3.27 36.17 -28.64
C GLU A 260 -1.76 35.96 -28.48
N GLU A 261 -1.29 34.72 -28.61
CA GLU A 261 0.09 34.32 -28.34
C GLU A 261 1.00 34.29 -29.58
N ILE A 262 0.48 34.58 -30.79
CA ILE A 262 1.29 34.66 -32.02
C ILE A 262 2.53 35.53 -31.88
N PRO A 263 2.48 36.74 -31.28
CA PRO A 263 3.68 37.57 -31.15
C PRO A 263 4.76 36.88 -30.32
N GLU A 264 4.37 36.19 -29.25
CA GLU A 264 5.27 35.42 -28.39
C GLU A 264 5.82 34.20 -29.17
N ALA A 265 4.95 33.43 -29.85
CA ALA A 265 5.33 32.28 -30.66
C ALA A 265 6.29 32.64 -31.81
N VAL A 266 6.09 33.77 -32.48
CA VAL A 266 6.98 34.28 -33.54
C VAL A 266 8.33 34.72 -32.96
N THR A 267 8.32 35.32 -31.75
CA THR A 267 9.56 35.70 -31.07
C THR A 267 10.37 34.47 -30.67
N ILE A 268 9.70 33.47 -30.09
CA ILE A 268 10.30 32.17 -29.77
C ILE A 268 10.86 31.53 -31.04
N ALA A 269 10.08 31.42 -32.11
CA ALA A 269 10.51 30.81 -33.37
C ALA A 269 11.75 31.50 -33.97
N LYS A 270 11.87 32.82 -33.80
CA LYS A 270 13.00 33.60 -34.28
C LYS A 270 14.28 33.39 -33.47
N GLU A 271 14.16 33.22 -32.16
CA GLU A 271 15.30 32.93 -31.28
C GLU A 271 15.73 31.47 -31.40
N ALA A 272 14.76 30.59 -31.56
CA ALA A 272 14.89 29.15 -31.66
C ALA A 272 15.57 28.67 -32.95
N VAL A 273 15.22 29.30 -34.08
CA VAL A 273 15.44 28.70 -35.39
C VAL A 273 16.07 29.71 -36.33
N ASN A 274 17.19 29.33 -36.95
CA ASN A 274 17.76 30.14 -38.03
C ASN A 274 16.76 30.25 -39.18
N MET A 275 16.72 31.39 -39.86
CA MET A 275 15.79 31.67 -40.96
C MET A 275 15.61 30.50 -41.95
N THR A 276 16.70 29.83 -42.33
CA THR A 276 16.69 28.69 -43.27
C THR A 276 15.97 27.46 -42.72
N GLN A 277 16.07 27.20 -41.42
CA GLN A 277 15.33 26.12 -40.77
C GLN A 277 13.86 26.49 -40.57
N PHE A 278 13.56 27.75 -40.24
CA PHE A 278 12.17 28.24 -40.09
C PHE A 278 11.41 28.10 -41.41
N GLU A 279 12.05 28.50 -42.50
CA GLU A 279 11.57 28.34 -43.87
C GLU A 279 11.31 26.87 -44.23
N LYS A 280 12.22 25.97 -43.84
CA LYS A 280 12.04 24.53 -44.06
C LYS A 280 10.82 24.00 -43.29
N ILE A 281 10.70 24.31 -42.01
CA ILE A 281 9.57 23.87 -41.17
C ILE A 281 8.25 24.41 -41.72
N LEU A 282 8.21 25.70 -42.07
CA LEU A 282 6.99 26.33 -42.58
C LEU A 282 6.58 25.79 -43.94
N CYS A 283 7.52 25.68 -44.89
CA CYS A 283 7.20 25.30 -46.25
C CYS A 283 7.10 23.78 -46.44
N GLU A 284 8.07 23.02 -45.93
CA GLU A 284 8.11 21.56 -46.12
C GLU A 284 7.21 20.83 -45.13
N ASP A 285 7.31 21.12 -43.83
CA ASP A 285 6.63 20.31 -42.81
C ASP A 285 5.16 20.75 -42.60
N LEU A 286 4.90 22.06 -42.50
CA LEU A 286 3.56 22.57 -42.22
C LEU A 286 2.66 22.65 -43.46
N LEU A 287 3.21 23.12 -44.58
CA LEU A 287 2.44 23.30 -45.82
C LEU A 287 2.59 22.13 -46.80
N ASN A 288 3.40 21.12 -46.46
CA ASN A 288 3.70 19.96 -47.31
C ASN A 288 4.18 20.36 -48.72
N ILE A 289 4.87 21.49 -48.84
CA ILE A 289 5.47 21.97 -50.09
C ILE A 289 6.87 21.34 -50.18
N SER A 290 6.90 20.04 -50.49
CA SER A 290 8.15 19.28 -50.56
C SER A 290 9.09 19.83 -51.65
N SER A 291 10.32 20.18 -51.26
CA SER A 291 11.46 20.52 -52.13
C SER A 291 11.20 21.64 -53.16
N CYS A 292 11.53 22.86 -52.76
CA CYS A 292 11.70 24.02 -53.62
C CYS A 292 12.91 23.87 -54.58
N GLY A 293 12.92 22.85 -55.44
CA GLY A 293 14.02 22.57 -56.36
C GLY A 293 14.17 23.61 -57.47
N HIS A 294 13.13 24.41 -57.72
CA HIS A 294 13.12 25.42 -58.77
C HIS A 294 12.41 26.71 -58.35
N TRP A 295 13.11 27.84 -58.50
CA TRP A 295 12.71 29.21 -58.13
C TRP A 295 11.44 29.75 -58.84
N TYR A 296 10.88 29.00 -59.79
CA TYR A 296 9.72 29.39 -60.58
C TYR A 296 8.39 28.76 -60.12
N ASP A 297 8.39 27.92 -59.08
CA ASP A 297 7.13 27.49 -58.47
C ASP A 297 6.55 28.65 -57.64
N LEU A 298 5.39 29.16 -58.08
CA LEU A 298 4.71 30.30 -57.46
C LEU A 298 4.38 30.02 -55.98
N LYS A 299 4.06 28.76 -55.62
CA LYS A 299 3.75 28.36 -54.24
C LYS A 299 4.98 28.47 -53.34
N CYS A 300 6.10 27.99 -53.85
CA CYS A 300 7.38 28.05 -53.16
C CYS A 300 7.83 29.51 -52.97
N ALA A 301 7.75 30.34 -54.01
CA ALA A 301 8.10 31.75 -53.91
C ALA A 301 7.18 32.53 -52.95
N ALA A 302 5.89 32.18 -52.88
CA ALA A 302 4.96 32.75 -51.91
C ALA A 302 5.32 32.32 -50.48
N CYS A 303 5.62 31.03 -50.27
CA CYS A 303 6.01 30.53 -48.96
C CYS A 303 7.30 31.20 -48.45
N HIS A 304 8.33 31.31 -49.29
CA HIS A 304 9.59 32.00 -48.95
C HIS A 304 9.40 33.48 -48.61
N ARG A 305 8.58 34.21 -49.38
CA ARG A 305 8.29 35.62 -49.06
C ARG A 305 7.50 35.77 -47.76
N THR A 306 6.57 34.86 -47.50
CA THR A 306 5.81 34.84 -46.25
C THR A 306 6.73 34.52 -45.08
N ALA A 307 7.61 33.53 -45.20
CA ALA A 307 8.61 33.21 -44.19
C ALA A 307 9.52 34.41 -43.90
N ASP A 308 10.04 35.07 -44.95
CA ASP A 308 10.94 36.24 -44.80
C ASP A 308 10.22 37.44 -44.21
N ALA A 309 8.97 37.70 -44.61
CA ALA A 309 8.14 38.73 -44.00
C ALA A 309 7.88 38.43 -42.52
N ILE A 310 7.66 37.14 -42.18
CA ILE A 310 7.47 36.68 -40.81
C ILE A 310 8.71 36.95 -39.95
N TYR A 311 9.87 36.56 -40.46
CA TYR A 311 11.12 36.63 -39.71
C TYR A 311 11.69 38.06 -39.58
N SER A 312 11.59 38.86 -40.65
CA SER A 312 12.21 40.19 -40.73
C SER A 312 11.40 41.31 -40.07
N LYS A 313 10.05 41.19 -40.01
CA LYS A 313 9.16 42.27 -39.54
C LYS A 313 8.04 41.77 -38.60
N PRO A 314 8.36 41.33 -37.36
CA PRO A 314 7.40 40.71 -36.46
C PRO A 314 6.15 41.56 -36.18
N GLY A 315 6.29 42.88 -36.03
CA GLY A 315 5.14 43.77 -35.80
C GLY A 315 4.18 43.89 -37.01
N THR A 316 4.66 43.64 -38.23
CA THR A 316 3.76 43.60 -39.42
C THR A 316 2.99 42.28 -39.48
N VAL A 317 3.60 41.21 -38.99
CA VAL A 317 3.04 39.86 -38.94
C VAL A 317 1.94 39.79 -37.92
N GLU A 318 2.11 40.44 -36.77
CA GLU A 318 1.08 40.54 -35.75
C GLU A 318 -0.19 41.18 -36.31
N ALA A 319 -0.08 42.33 -36.97
CA ALA A 319 -1.23 43.00 -37.57
C ALA A 319 -1.87 42.16 -38.68
N LEU A 320 -1.07 41.51 -39.53
CA LEU A 320 -1.56 40.66 -40.61
C LEU A 320 -2.24 39.40 -40.06
N ALA A 321 -1.64 38.76 -39.06
CA ALA A 321 -2.16 37.55 -38.42
C ALA A 321 -3.44 37.85 -37.65
N GLN A 322 -3.50 38.96 -36.91
CA GLN A 322 -4.73 39.38 -36.22
C GLN A 322 -5.88 39.61 -37.22
N HIS A 323 -5.62 40.27 -38.36
CA HIS A 323 -6.63 40.49 -39.40
C HIS A 323 -7.04 39.20 -40.12
N ALA A 324 -6.08 38.36 -40.50
CA ALA A 324 -6.35 37.13 -41.24
C ALA A 324 -7.01 36.07 -40.35
N LEU A 325 -6.51 35.86 -39.14
CA LEU A 325 -7.12 34.96 -38.17
C LEU A 325 -8.45 35.46 -37.64
N GLY A 326 -8.67 36.78 -37.63
CA GLY A 326 -9.95 37.43 -37.31
C GLY A 326 -11.13 36.89 -38.12
N GLY A 327 -10.88 36.43 -39.36
CA GLY A 327 -11.88 35.89 -40.26
C GLY A 327 -11.84 34.37 -40.42
N ILE A 328 -11.24 33.64 -39.49
CA ILE A 328 -11.29 32.17 -39.45
C ILE A 328 -12.23 31.77 -38.32
N GLU A 329 -13.24 30.99 -38.65
CA GLU A 329 -14.14 30.34 -37.70
C GLU A 329 -13.71 28.87 -37.59
N SER A 330 -13.52 28.38 -36.38
CA SER A 330 -13.19 26.98 -36.13
C SER A 330 -14.41 26.24 -35.61
N SER A 331 -14.56 24.98 -36.04
CA SER A 331 -15.60 24.06 -35.57
C SER A 331 -15.00 22.67 -35.39
N GLY A 332 -15.69 21.81 -34.64
CA GLY A 332 -15.18 20.47 -34.29
C GLY A 332 -14.61 20.44 -32.87
N GLY A 333 -13.62 19.58 -32.65
CA GLY A 333 -13.05 19.31 -31.33
C GLY A 333 -11.84 18.40 -31.41
N GLY A 334 -11.19 18.20 -30.28
CA GLY A 334 -10.23 17.11 -30.15
C GLY A 334 -10.15 16.59 -28.73
N HIS A 335 -9.60 15.39 -28.59
CA HIS A 335 -9.29 14.76 -27.33
C HIS A 335 -7.85 14.26 -27.41
N LEU A 336 -6.98 14.85 -26.58
CA LEU A 336 -5.63 14.34 -26.35
C LEU A 336 -5.62 13.70 -24.97
N ALA A 337 -5.32 12.41 -24.90
CA ALA A 337 -5.12 11.75 -23.63
C ALA A 337 -3.70 11.17 -23.55
N LEU A 338 -3.02 11.42 -22.43
CA LEU A 338 -1.87 10.64 -22.00
C LEU A 338 -2.39 9.71 -20.90
N ARG A 339 -2.20 8.40 -21.06
CA ARG A 339 -2.72 7.42 -20.10
C ARG A 339 -1.70 6.33 -19.82
N ILE A 340 -1.72 5.83 -18.59
CA ILE A 340 -1.12 4.54 -18.26
C ILE A 340 -2.23 3.49 -18.32
N ALA A 341 -1.98 2.41 -19.08
CA ALA A 341 -2.79 1.20 -19.00
C ALA A 341 -2.01 0.10 -18.27
N GLY A 342 -2.69 -0.57 -17.34
CA GLY A 342 -2.18 -1.81 -16.78
C GLY A 342 -2.03 -2.88 -17.86
N LEU A 343 -1.04 -3.76 -17.68
CA LEU A 343 -0.80 -4.91 -18.53
C LEU A 343 -0.94 -6.21 -17.73
N PRO A 344 -0.98 -7.39 -18.38
CA PRO A 344 -1.18 -8.67 -17.69
C PRO A 344 -0.25 -8.92 -16.49
N GLY A 345 0.98 -8.39 -16.51
CA GLY A 345 1.93 -8.51 -15.41
C GLY A 345 1.40 -7.95 -14.09
N ILE A 346 0.92 -6.69 -14.08
CA ILE A 346 0.45 -6.05 -12.84
C ILE A 346 -0.83 -6.71 -12.31
N TYR A 347 -1.73 -7.16 -13.19
CA TYR A 347 -2.96 -7.83 -12.77
C TYR A 347 -2.70 -9.18 -12.11
N ILE A 348 -1.81 -9.99 -12.69
CA ILE A 348 -1.44 -11.29 -12.14
C ILE A 348 -0.64 -11.11 -10.84
N PHE A 349 0.24 -10.10 -10.79
CA PHE A 349 0.93 -9.72 -9.56
C PHE A 349 -0.07 -9.32 -8.45
N CYS A 350 -0.99 -8.41 -8.74
CA CYS A 350 -2.03 -7.96 -7.81
C CYS A 350 -2.89 -9.14 -7.31
N PHE A 351 -3.30 -10.02 -8.22
CA PHE A 351 -4.04 -11.23 -7.88
C PHE A 351 -3.24 -12.17 -6.96
N ALA A 352 -1.94 -12.34 -7.20
CA ALA A 352 -1.05 -13.12 -6.35
C ALA A 352 -0.96 -12.53 -4.92
N VAL A 353 -0.89 -11.20 -4.80
CA VAL A 353 -0.92 -10.51 -3.50
C VAL A 353 -2.23 -10.81 -2.75
N ILE A 354 -3.38 -10.68 -3.41
CA ILE A 354 -4.69 -10.97 -2.80
C ILE A 354 -4.75 -12.42 -2.33
N ILE A 355 -4.38 -13.40 -3.18
CA ILE A 355 -4.36 -14.81 -2.78
C ILE A 355 -3.42 -15.03 -1.60
N SER A 356 -2.23 -14.44 -1.61
CA SER A 356 -1.24 -14.56 -0.54
C SER A 356 -1.77 -14.01 0.79
N LEU A 357 -2.52 -12.91 0.79
CA LEU A 357 -3.15 -12.35 1.98
C LEU A 357 -4.30 -13.24 2.48
N LEU A 358 -5.15 -13.73 1.58
CA LEU A 358 -6.24 -14.66 1.91
C LEU A 358 -5.71 -15.99 2.47
N LEU A 359 -4.60 -16.49 1.95
CA LEU A 359 -3.92 -17.69 2.47
C LEU A 359 -3.40 -17.49 3.89
N SER A 360 -2.73 -16.36 4.17
CA SER A 360 -2.28 -16.02 5.52
C SER A 360 -3.46 -15.99 6.49
N PHE A 361 -4.55 -15.30 6.12
CA PHE A 361 -5.76 -15.26 6.94
C PHE A 361 -6.37 -16.65 7.18
N PHE A 362 -6.48 -17.47 6.12
CA PHE A 362 -7.05 -18.80 6.24
C PHE A 362 -6.23 -19.68 7.21
N ILE A 363 -4.90 -19.59 7.15
CA ILE A 363 -4.00 -20.30 8.05
C ILE A 363 -4.15 -19.81 9.48
N ASP A 364 -4.24 -18.50 9.70
CA ASP A 364 -4.48 -17.91 11.02
C ASP A 364 -5.81 -18.38 11.62
N ALA A 365 -6.86 -18.44 10.80
CA ALA A 365 -8.17 -18.94 11.22
C ALA A 365 -8.12 -20.43 11.62
N LEU A 366 -7.34 -21.25 10.91
CA LEU A 366 -7.12 -22.65 11.27
C LEU A 366 -6.29 -22.79 12.56
N ASP A 367 -5.28 -21.95 12.75
CA ASP A 367 -4.48 -21.89 13.97
C ASP A 367 -5.36 -21.56 15.19
N HIS A 368 -6.18 -20.51 15.10
CA HIS A 368 -7.14 -20.16 16.15
C HIS A 368 -8.12 -21.29 16.48
N ARG A 369 -8.65 -21.99 15.47
CA ARG A 369 -9.53 -23.15 15.68
C ARG A 369 -8.81 -24.29 16.39
N ALA A 370 -7.55 -24.56 16.05
CA ALA A 370 -6.75 -25.60 16.71
C ALA A 370 -6.55 -25.27 18.20
N LYS A 371 -6.19 -24.02 18.51
CA LYS A 371 -6.03 -23.54 19.90
C LYS A 371 -7.32 -23.66 20.71
N ALA A 372 -8.44 -23.25 20.15
CA ALA A 372 -9.74 -23.33 20.82
C ALA A 372 -10.11 -24.78 21.20
N LYS A 373 -9.78 -25.76 20.36
CA LYS A 373 -10.03 -27.18 20.69
C LYS A 373 -9.05 -27.73 21.73
N ASN A 374 -7.77 -27.36 21.65
CA ASN A 374 -6.79 -27.72 22.68
C ASN A 374 -7.18 -27.16 24.05
N ALA A 375 -7.67 -25.92 24.10
CA ALA A 375 -8.14 -25.30 25.33
C ALA A 375 -9.34 -26.05 25.94
N LYS A 376 -10.30 -26.48 25.11
CA LYS A 376 -11.44 -27.31 25.57
C LYS A 376 -10.97 -28.67 26.09
N ALA A 377 -10.05 -29.34 25.38
CA ALA A 377 -9.50 -30.63 25.80
C ALA A 377 -8.75 -30.53 27.16
N ARG A 378 -8.01 -29.44 27.39
CA ARG A 378 -7.29 -29.19 28.66
C ARG A 378 -8.22 -28.90 29.83
N ARG A 379 -9.42 -28.35 29.60
CA ARG A 379 -10.40 -28.10 30.67
C ARG A 379 -11.07 -29.36 31.19
N GLY A 380 -10.77 -30.53 30.60
CA GLY A 380 -11.36 -31.78 31.04
C GLY A 380 -12.88 -31.79 30.93
N GLU A 381 -13.47 -30.92 30.09
CA GLU A 381 -14.88 -31.03 29.75
C GLU A 381 -15.07 -32.44 29.18
N PRO A 382 -15.78 -33.34 29.90
CA PRO A 382 -16.06 -34.65 29.34
C PRO A 382 -16.80 -34.39 28.02
N PRO A 383 -16.42 -35.07 26.93
CA PRO A 383 -17.02 -34.82 25.64
C PRO A 383 -18.55 -34.86 25.82
N VAL A 384 -19.21 -33.75 25.51
CA VAL A 384 -20.67 -33.53 25.69
C VAL A 384 -21.52 -34.50 24.85
N GLY A 385 -20.90 -35.53 24.26
CA GLY A 385 -21.55 -36.67 23.59
C GLY A 385 -21.34 -38.04 24.25
N ALA A 386 -20.86 -38.13 25.50
CA ALA A 386 -20.65 -39.42 26.18
C ALA A 386 -21.61 -39.70 27.37
N LEU A 387 -22.66 -38.91 27.55
CA LEU A 387 -23.70 -39.17 28.56
C LEU A 387 -25.07 -39.40 27.89
N GLY A 388 -25.41 -40.68 27.76
CA GLY A 388 -26.69 -41.23 27.29
C GLY A 388 -26.52 -42.02 25.97
N ILE A 389 -26.83 -43.31 25.84
CA ILE A 389 -27.81 -44.13 26.56
C ILE A 389 -27.37 -45.61 26.49
N THR A 390 -27.36 -46.23 27.65
CA THR A 390 -27.54 -47.66 27.90
C THR A 390 -28.82 -48.18 27.24
N GLY A 391 -28.70 -49.12 26.30
CA GLY A 391 -29.70 -50.17 25.99
C GLY A 391 -31.15 -49.78 25.65
N SER A 392 -31.56 -50.01 24.40
CA SER A 392 -32.74 -50.85 24.06
C SER A 392 -32.87 -51.00 22.53
N PRO A 393 -33.04 -52.21 21.96
CA PRO A 393 -33.32 -52.41 20.54
C PRO A 393 -34.83 -52.66 20.31
N ALA A 394 -35.57 -51.67 19.80
CA ALA A 394 -36.88 -51.90 19.17
C ALA A 394 -37.37 -50.62 18.45
N ASN A 395 -37.97 -50.82 17.26
CA ASN A 395 -38.72 -49.87 16.41
C ASN A 395 -37.81 -48.88 15.63
N LEU A 396 -37.45 -49.05 14.36
CA LEU A 396 -38.14 -49.53 13.14
C LEU A 396 -39.49 -48.83 12.85
N PHE A 397 -39.44 -47.97 11.83
CA PHE A 397 -40.53 -47.29 11.09
C PHE A 397 -41.38 -46.23 11.81
N GLY A 398 -41.43 -45.05 11.21
CA GLY A 398 -42.46 -44.04 11.48
C GLY A 398 -42.14 -42.68 10.88
N ASN A 399 -42.81 -42.37 9.76
CA ASN A 399 -42.99 -41.05 9.13
C ASN A 399 -43.32 -39.98 10.21
N ALA A 400 -43.16 -38.67 10.07
CA ALA A 400 -43.51 -37.74 8.99
C ALA A 400 -43.31 -36.33 9.62
N VAL A 401 -43.03 -35.28 8.86
CA VAL A 401 -43.97 -34.15 8.61
C VAL A 401 -43.49 -32.82 9.21
N LEU A 402 -43.68 -31.81 8.35
CA LEU A 402 -43.48 -30.37 8.50
C LEU A 402 -44.42 -29.72 9.52
N ASP A 403 -44.06 -28.49 9.86
CA ASP A 403 -44.87 -27.35 10.36
C ASP A 403 -44.32 -26.83 11.70
N ALA A 404 -43.72 -25.63 11.78
CA ALA A 404 -44.22 -24.27 11.50
C ALA A 404 -45.21 -23.75 12.57
N ASN A 405 -44.94 -22.51 12.98
CA ASN A 405 -45.65 -21.60 13.89
C ASN A 405 -45.62 -21.90 15.40
N GLU A 406 -45.08 -21.02 16.25
CA GLU A 406 -45.33 -19.59 16.50
C GLU A 406 -46.42 -19.37 17.56
N SER A 407 -46.00 -18.68 18.62
CA SER A 407 -46.76 -17.86 19.57
C SER A 407 -47.56 -18.51 20.71
N SER A 408 -47.38 -17.85 21.86
CA SER A 408 -48.43 -17.43 22.80
C SER A 408 -48.65 -18.27 24.07
N MET A 409 -48.40 -17.57 25.18
CA MET A 409 -49.37 -17.24 26.24
C MET A 409 -49.09 -17.72 27.66
N MET A 410 -49.23 -16.73 28.54
CA MET A 410 -49.31 -16.81 30.00
C MET A 410 -50.52 -17.64 30.49
N ASN A 411 -50.29 -18.34 31.60
CA ASN A 411 -51.16 -18.64 32.75
C ASN A 411 -50.68 -20.01 33.27
N GLY A 412 -50.40 -20.24 34.55
CA GLY A 412 -50.94 -19.68 35.77
C GLY A 412 -51.20 -20.86 36.71
N THR A 413 -51.12 -20.59 38.01
CA THR A 413 -51.68 -21.39 39.13
C THR A 413 -50.86 -22.54 39.75
N ASN A 414 -50.48 -22.28 41.00
CA ASN A 414 -50.79 -23.05 42.22
C ASN A 414 -50.49 -24.56 42.26
N GLY A 415 -49.47 -24.90 43.05
CA GLY A 415 -49.31 -26.21 43.67
C GLY A 415 -48.80 -26.03 45.10
N ALA A 416 -49.72 -26.09 46.06
CA ALA A 416 -49.43 -26.19 47.48
C ALA A 416 -49.05 -27.63 47.86
N GLY A 417 -48.19 -27.78 48.87
CA GLY A 417 -48.09 -29.00 49.68
C GLY A 417 -46.68 -29.56 49.81
N GLY A 418 -46.17 -29.67 51.04
CA GLY A 418 -44.99 -30.49 51.32
C GLY A 418 -44.20 -30.12 52.56
N PHE A 419 -44.79 -30.32 53.73
CA PHE A 419 -44.14 -30.33 55.04
C PHE A 419 -42.92 -31.28 55.06
N GLY A 420 -41.82 -30.84 55.67
CA GLY A 420 -40.63 -31.66 55.90
C GLY A 420 -39.64 -30.99 56.86
N SER A 421 -39.99 -31.00 58.14
CA SER A 421 -39.16 -30.58 59.28
C SER A 421 -37.96 -31.52 59.45
N SER A 422 -36.75 -30.96 59.64
CA SER A 422 -35.79 -31.47 60.63
C SER A 422 -34.78 -30.38 60.99
N HIS A 423 -34.65 -30.21 62.30
CA HIS A 423 -33.76 -29.31 63.02
C HIS A 423 -32.29 -29.59 62.71
N ASP A 424 -31.50 -28.52 62.52
CA ASP A 424 -30.14 -28.44 63.07
C ASP A 424 -29.84 -26.97 63.45
N LEU A 425 -29.90 -26.73 64.76
CA LEU A 425 -29.53 -25.48 65.43
C LEU A 425 -28.00 -25.39 65.49
N LEU A 426 -27.38 -24.79 64.48
CA LEU A 426 -26.04 -24.21 64.61
C LEU A 426 -26.16 -22.71 64.92
N PRO A 427 -25.35 -22.17 65.84
CA PRO A 427 -25.41 -20.76 66.20
C PRO A 427 -25.02 -19.88 65.00
N PRO A 428 -25.65 -18.70 64.82
CA PRO A 428 -25.27 -17.75 63.79
C PRO A 428 -23.90 -17.18 64.14
N MET A 429 -22.83 -17.81 63.66
CA MET A 429 -21.53 -17.16 63.52
C MET A 429 -21.75 -15.97 62.59
N LEU A 430 -21.82 -14.76 63.17
CA LEU A 430 -21.72 -13.51 62.44
C LEU A 430 -20.44 -13.57 61.59
N LYS A 431 -20.57 -14.03 60.35
CA LYS A 431 -19.57 -13.80 59.30
C LYS A 431 -19.48 -12.29 59.18
N ALA A 432 -18.42 -11.73 59.74
CA ALA A 432 -18.07 -10.33 59.58
C ALA A 432 -18.14 -10.03 58.08
N GLY A 433 -19.18 -9.28 57.69
CA GLY A 433 -19.38 -8.89 56.29
C GLY A 433 -18.10 -8.23 55.78
N PRO A 434 -17.76 -8.39 54.49
CA PRO A 434 -16.59 -7.75 53.92
C PRO A 434 -16.65 -6.26 54.26
N GLY A 435 -15.68 -5.79 55.04
CA GLY A 435 -15.70 -4.43 55.58
C GLY A 435 -15.86 -3.39 54.47
N PRO A 436 -16.42 -2.20 54.77
CA PRO A 436 -16.77 -1.16 53.80
C PRO A 436 -15.62 -0.76 52.85
N VAL A 437 -14.37 -0.99 53.27
CA VAL A 437 -13.15 -0.79 52.46
C VAL A 437 -13.13 -1.65 51.19
N LEU A 438 -13.59 -2.90 51.23
CA LEU A 438 -13.63 -3.77 50.05
C LEU A 438 -14.72 -3.33 49.06
N LEU A 439 -15.84 -2.81 49.57
CA LEU A 439 -16.93 -2.31 48.75
C LEU A 439 -16.52 -1.03 48.00
N ILE A 440 -15.86 -0.09 48.69
CA ILE A 440 -15.32 1.14 48.08
C ILE A 440 -14.27 0.81 47.00
N ARG A 441 -13.40 -0.17 47.24
CA ARG A 441 -12.37 -0.58 46.27
C ARG A 441 -12.98 -1.26 45.03
N ARG A 442 -14.06 -2.04 45.19
CA ARG A 442 -14.81 -2.63 44.06
C ARG A 442 -15.53 -1.56 43.23
N VAL A 443 -16.20 -0.61 43.89
CA VAL A 443 -16.89 0.50 43.22
C VAL A 443 -15.89 1.38 42.45
N SER A 444 -14.75 1.71 43.06
CA SER A 444 -13.70 2.52 42.43
C SER A 444 -13.13 1.87 41.16
N LYS A 445 -12.83 0.56 41.17
CA LYS A 445 -12.36 -0.16 39.97
C LYS A 445 -13.40 -0.18 38.85
N ARG A 446 -14.68 -0.34 39.20
CA ARG A 446 -15.79 -0.35 38.23
C ARG A 446 -16.00 1.03 37.60
N VAL A 447 -15.88 2.10 38.38
CA VAL A 447 -15.96 3.48 37.88
C VAL A 447 -14.77 3.82 36.98
N TRP A 448 -13.55 3.36 37.34
CA TRP A 448 -12.35 3.64 36.53
C TRP A 448 -12.40 2.96 35.16
N THR A 449 -12.82 1.68 35.12
CA THR A 449 -13.02 0.95 33.86
C THR A 449 -14.12 1.58 33.02
N PHE A 450 -15.25 1.94 33.62
CA PHE A 450 -16.33 2.65 32.91
C PHE A 450 -15.85 3.97 32.29
N ARG A 451 -15.05 4.76 33.02
CA ARG A 451 -14.47 6.01 32.49
C ARG A 451 -13.54 5.75 31.31
N GLN A 452 -12.72 4.70 31.35
CA GLN A 452 -11.84 4.33 30.23
C GLN A 452 -12.64 3.95 28.98
N TYR A 453 -13.71 3.17 29.13
CA TYR A 453 -14.60 2.83 28.01
C TYR A 453 -15.17 4.09 27.36
N ILE A 454 -15.71 5.03 28.14
CA ILE A 454 -16.25 6.30 27.59
C ILE A 454 -15.20 7.06 26.77
N TRP A 455 -13.98 7.22 27.30
CA TRP A 455 -12.91 7.92 26.57
C TRP A 455 -12.49 7.19 25.30
N LEU A 456 -12.50 5.86 25.30
CA LEU A 456 -12.16 5.07 24.12
C LEU A 456 -13.26 5.09 23.08
N THR A 457 -14.52 5.01 23.48
CA THR A 457 -15.66 5.17 22.57
C THR A 457 -15.61 6.53 21.90
N PHE A 458 -15.33 7.59 22.67
CA PHE A 458 -15.14 8.93 22.12
C PHE A 458 -13.93 9.00 21.17
N GLY A 459 -12.79 8.42 21.55
CA GLY A 459 -11.61 8.34 20.69
C GLY A 459 -11.86 7.57 19.38
N ALA A 460 -12.62 6.47 19.44
CA ALA A 460 -13.02 5.70 18.26
C ALA A 460 -14.00 6.47 17.36
N ALA A 461 -14.93 7.23 17.94
CA ALA A 461 -15.83 8.10 17.18
C ALA A 461 -15.07 9.21 16.44
N ILE A 462 -14.08 9.83 17.10
CA ILE A 462 -13.17 10.79 16.45
C ILE A 462 -12.37 10.09 15.34
N ALA A 463 -11.86 8.89 15.59
CA ALA A 463 -11.13 8.11 14.57
C ALA A 463 -11.99 7.87 13.33
N VAL A 464 -13.26 7.49 13.49
CA VAL A 464 -14.20 7.33 12.37
C VAL A 464 -14.36 8.64 11.60
N ALA A 465 -14.58 9.76 12.28
CA ALA A 465 -14.75 11.06 11.62
C ALA A 465 -13.49 11.50 10.85
N ILE A 466 -12.30 11.38 11.45
CA ILE A 466 -11.03 11.75 10.79
C ILE A 466 -10.71 10.79 9.64
N VAL A 467 -10.95 9.49 9.80
CA VAL A 467 -10.74 8.51 8.72
C VAL A 467 -11.66 8.82 7.54
N PHE A 468 -12.93 9.14 7.80
CA PHE A 468 -13.87 9.53 6.76
C PHE A 468 -13.42 10.81 6.06
N ALA A 469 -13.05 11.85 6.81
CA ALA A 469 -12.51 13.09 6.25
C ALA A 469 -11.25 12.83 5.40
N GLY A 470 -10.29 12.04 5.90
CA GLY A 470 -9.07 11.72 5.15
C GLY A 470 -9.29 10.91 3.87
N VAL A 471 -10.42 10.19 3.74
CA VAL A 471 -10.77 9.46 2.51
C VAL A 471 -11.36 10.38 1.46
N PHE A 472 -12.24 11.31 1.85
CA PHE A 472 -13.05 12.10 0.93
C PHE A 472 -12.48 13.48 0.65
N GLU A 473 -11.67 14.04 1.56
CA GLU A 473 -10.98 15.30 1.31
C GLU A 473 -9.84 15.13 0.31
N ASP A 474 -9.66 16.14 -0.53
CA ASP A 474 -8.54 16.21 -1.46
C ASP A 474 -7.26 16.28 -0.66
N SER A 475 -6.36 15.32 -0.88
CA SER A 475 -5.14 15.16 -0.09
C SER A 475 -3.87 15.15 -0.95
N MET A 476 -4.05 15.13 -2.26
CA MET A 476 -2.99 14.94 -3.23
C MET A 476 -3.29 15.85 -4.41
N GLU A 477 -2.26 16.36 -5.04
CA GLU A 477 -2.37 17.29 -6.15
C GLU A 477 -1.35 16.90 -7.23
N ARG A 478 -1.81 16.89 -8.48
CA ARG A 478 -0.93 16.82 -9.64
C ARG A 478 -0.64 18.22 -10.15
N GLU A 479 0.64 18.48 -10.35
CA GLU A 479 1.15 19.66 -11.04
C GLU A 479 1.95 19.18 -12.26
N VAL A 480 1.76 19.80 -13.42
CA VAL A 480 2.59 19.51 -14.60
C VAL A 480 3.43 20.75 -14.88
N ARG A 481 4.74 20.59 -14.75
CA ARG A 481 5.73 21.63 -15.00
C ARG A 481 6.44 21.41 -16.32
N GLY A 482 7.05 22.48 -16.80
CA GLY A 482 7.88 22.48 -17.98
C GLY A 482 7.41 23.44 -19.06
N SER A 483 8.26 23.61 -20.06
CA SER A 483 8.03 24.53 -21.16
C SER A 483 6.82 24.13 -22.02
N LEU A 484 6.59 22.84 -22.28
CA LEU A 484 5.43 22.38 -23.05
C LEU A 484 4.08 22.62 -22.32
N PRO A 485 3.90 22.23 -21.05
CA PRO A 485 2.70 22.56 -20.29
C PRO A 485 2.45 24.07 -20.19
N ALA A 486 3.50 24.88 -20.00
CA ALA A 486 3.37 26.33 -19.94
C ALA A 486 2.82 26.91 -21.25
N ILE A 487 3.36 26.49 -22.39
CA ILE A 487 2.89 26.90 -23.71
C ILE A 487 1.47 26.39 -23.97
N ALA A 488 1.20 25.14 -23.63
CA ALA A 488 -0.12 24.56 -23.79
C ALA A 488 -1.17 25.22 -22.88
N ASN A 489 -0.82 25.65 -21.67
CA ASN A 489 -1.72 26.42 -20.81
C ASN A 489 -2.03 27.79 -21.42
N LYS A 490 -1.01 28.50 -21.93
CA LYS A 490 -1.20 29.80 -22.60
C LYS A 490 -2.04 29.69 -23.88
N ILE A 491 -1.73 28.72 -24.75
CA ILE A 491 -2.34 28.61 -26.08
C ILE A 491 -3.67 27.86 -26.04
N LEU A 492 -3.77 26.79 -25.26
CA LEU A 492 -4.93 25.89 -25.26
C LEU A 492 -5.87 26.14 -24.07
N GLY A 493 -5.47 26.98 -23.11
CA GLY A 493 -6.23 27.18 -21.87
C GLY A 493 -6.28 25.93 -20.99
N VAL A 494 -5.35 24.99 -21.18
CA VAL A 494 -5.35 23.69 -20.49
C VAL A 494 -4.98 23.86 -19.02
N GLU A 495 -5.88 23.47 -18.13
CA GLU A 495 -5.60 23.36 -16.69
C GLU A 495 -4.86 22.06 -16.39
N TRP A 496 -3.58 22.16 -16.05
CA TRP A 496 -2.75 21.01 -15.68
C TRP A 496 -2.94 20.55 -14.24
N TYR A 497 -3.55 21.43 -13.43
CA TYR A 497 -3.81 21.24 -12.02
C TYR A 497 -4.99 20.29 -11.80
N ARG A 498 -4.78 19.25 -10.98
CA ARG A 498 -5.89 18.38 -10.55
C ARG A 498 -5.65 17.86 -9.15
N THR A 499 -6.64 18.02 -8.28
CA THR A 499 -6.64 17.46 -6.93
C THR A 499 -7.26 16.07 -6.91
N TYR A 500 -6.79 15.27 -5.96
CA TYR A 500 -7.27 13.92 -5.72
C TYR A 500 -7.48 13.66 -4.22
N SER A 501 -8.68 13.21 -3.87
CA SER A 501 -8.95 12.44 -2.66
C SER A 501 -8.65 10.95 -2.86
N LEU A 502 -8.55 10.17 -1.77
CA LEU A 502 -8.39 8.70 -1.89
C LEU A 502 -9.57 8.06 -2.63
N TRP A 503 -10.76 8.63 -2.48
CA TRP A 503 -11.95 8.21 -3.24
C TRP A 503 -11.78 8.46 -4.74
N SER A 504 -11.51 9.71 -5.14
CA SER A 504 -11.35 10.05 -6.56
C SER A 504 -10.19 9.28 -7.23
N LEU A 505 -9.10 9.05 -6.50
CA LEU A 505 -7.97 8.26 -6.99
C LEU A 505 -8.36 6.80 -7.26
N THR A 506 -9.28 6.24 -6.46
CA THR A 506 -9.88 4.92 -6.70
C THR A 506 -10.61 4.91 -8.03
N GLU A 507 -11.46 5.91 -8.30
CA GLU A 507 -12.23 6.01 -9.55
C GLU A 507 -11.32 6.13 -10.77
N VAL A 508 -10.29 6.98 -10.70
CA VAL A 508 -9.35 7.19 -11.81
C VAL A 508 -8.52 5.93 -12.09
N THR A 509 -8.15 5.17 -11.06
CA THR A 509 -7.45 3.88 -11.22
C THR A 509 -8.25 2.89 -12.08
N GLY A 510 -9.59 2.99 -12.08
CA GLY A 510 -10.49 2.14 -12.88
C GLY A 510 -10.95 2.75 -14.20
N ALA A 511 -10.55 3.99 -14.54
CA ALA A 511 -11.08 4.74 -15.67
C ALA A 511 -10.79 4.08 -17.04
N SER A 512 -9.67 3.38 -17.15
CA SER A 512 -9.29 2.60 -18.34
C SER A 512 -10.15 1.34 -18.55
N GLY A 513 -10.92 0.91 -17.53
CA GLY A 513 -11.82 -0.24 -17.61
C GLY A 513 -11.11 -1.60 -17.65
N GLY A 514 -11.83 -2.65 -18.08
CA GLY A 514 -11.25 -3.98 -18.27
C GLY A 514 -10.68 -4.59 -16.98
N ALA A 515 -9.40 -4.96 -17.00
CA ALA A 515 -8.72 -5.53 -15.85
C ALA A 515 -8.23 -4.47 -14.83
N ASP A 516 -8.24 -3.19 -15.18
CA ASP A 516 -7.93 -2.10 -14.24
C ASP A 516 -8.95 -1.99 -13.10
N PHE A 517 -10.15 -2.56 -13.27
CA PHE A 517 -11.11 -2.73 -12.16
C PHE A 517 -10.55 -3.58 -11.01
N LEU A 518 -9.59 -4.47 -11.26
CA LEU A 518 -8.90 -5.22 -10.20
C LEU A 518 -8.00 -4.28 -9.37
N LEU A 519 -7.32 -3.33 -10.03
CA LEU A 519 -6.49 -2.33 -9.36
C LEU A 519 -7.35 -1.34 -8.58
N MET A 520 -8.43 -0.84 -9.20
CA MET A 520 -9.45 -0.02 -8.52
C MET A 520 -10.02 -0.73 -7.29
N GLY A 521 -10.44 -2.00 -7.44
CA GLY A 521 -10.99 -2.79 -6.35
C GLY A 521 -9.98 -3.00 -5.22
N THR A 522 -8.72 -3.27 -5.56
CA THR A 522 -7.65 -3.45 -4.57
C THR A 522 -7.33 -2.15 -3.85
N PHE A 523 -7.10 -1.06 -4.58
CA PHE A 523 -6.83 0.24 -4.00
C PHE A 523 -8.00 0.72 -3.12
N GLY A 524 -9.22 0.71 -3.67
CA GLY A 524 -10.43 1.08 -2.93
C GLY A 524 -10.66 0.21 -1.69
N PHE A 525 -10.43 -1.10 -1.79
CA PHE A 525 -10.61 -1.96 -0.63
C PHE A 525 -9.58 -1.70 0.48
N PHE A 526 -8.30 -1.52 0.15
CA PHE A 526 -7.24 -1.39 1.16
C PHE A 526 -7.01 0.04 1.67
N CYS A 527 -7.28 1.05 0.84
CA CYS A 527 -7.03 2.46 1.16
C CYS A 527 -8.31 3.22 1.51
N VAL A 528 -9.50 2.76 1.08
CA VAL A 528 -10.77 3.44 1.33
C VAL A 528 -11.67 2.63 2.27
N PHE A 529 -12.18 1.49 1.82
CA PHE A 529 -13.17 0.72 2.57
C PHE A 529 -12.60 0.05 3.82
N GLY A 530 -11.39 -0.52 3.74
CA GLY A 530 -10.74 -1.22 4.86
C GLY A 530 -10.60 -0.35 6.11
N PRO A 531 -9.99 0.84 6.02
CA PRO A 531 -9.91 1.80 7.13
C PRO A 531 -11.28 2.22 7.68
N ILE A 532 -12.25 2.53 6.81
CA ILE A 532 -13.60 2.94 7.22
C ILE A 532 -14.31 1.81 7.97
N ILE A 533 -14.36 0.61 7.40
CA ILE A 533 -15.02 -0.56 8.00
C ILE A 533 -14.32 -0.89 9.32
N ARG A 534 -12.99 -0.88 9.38
CA ARG A 534 -12.24 -1.12 10.62
C ARG A 534 -12.59 -0.10 11.70
N ALA A 535 -12.64 1.20 11.37
CA ALA A 535 -12.99 2.25 12.31
C ALA A 535 -14.42 2.07 12.86
N ILE A 536 -15.39 1.77 11.98
CA ILE A 536 -16.79 1.52 12.36
C ILE A 536 -16.90 0.29 13.25
N VAL A 537 -16.27 -0.83 12.88
CA VAL A 537 -16.33 -2.07 13.67
C VAL A 537 -15.70 -1.88 15.05
N CYS A 538 -14.59 -1.12 15.17
CA CYS A 538 -14.01 -0.73 16.46
C CYS A 538 -14.98 0.09 17.32
N LEU A 539 -15.71 1.04 16.71
CA LEU A 539 -16.71 1.84 17.42
C LEU A 539 -17.90 0.97 17.87
N VAL A 540 -18.36 0.05 17.02
CA VAL A 540 -19.45 -0.87 17.32
C VAL A 540 -19.10 -1.81 18.48
N ASP A 541 -17.88 -2.34 18.53
CA ASP A 541 -17.39 -3.17 19.65
C ASP A 541 -17.43 -2.42 20.99
N LEU A 542 -17.09 -1.13 20.96
CA LEU A 542 -17.10 -0.27 22.16
C LEU A 542 -18.50 0.22 22.56
N CYS A 543 -19.43 0.34 21.62
CA CYS A 543 -20.78 0.86 21.87
C CYS A 543 -21.79 -0.21 22.25
N LEU A 544 -21.67 -1.43 21.71
CA LEU A 544 -22.67 -2.47 21.90
C LEU A 544 -22.31 -3.38 23.09
N PRO A 545 -23.22 -3.58 24.06
CA PRO A 545 -23.05 -4.58 25.10
C PRO A 545 -23.21 -5.99 24.50
N ALA A 546 -22.14 -6.50 23.88
CA ALA A 546 -22.10 -7.82 23.30
C ALA A 546 -21.79 -8.91 24.34
N SER A 547 -22.28 -10.13 24.11
CA SER A 547 -21.87 -11.30 24.90
C SER A 547 -20.35 -11.57 24.75
N LYS A 548 -19.76 -12.34 25.68
CA LYS A 548 -18.32 -12.72 25.63
C LYS A 548 -17.95 -13.41 24.31
N GLU A 549 -18.85 -14.24 23.78
CA GLU A 549 -18.65 -14.91 22.50
C GLU A 549 -18.69 -13.92 21.32
N GLN A 550 -19.64 -12.99 21.33
CA GLN A 550 -19.74 -11.96 20.30
C GLN A 550 -18.52 -11.03 20.31
N HIS A 551 -18.04 -10.57 21.47
CA HIS A 551 -16.80 -9.79 21.57
C HIS A 551 -15.62 -10.56 20.99
N THR A 552 -15.45 -11.84 21.34
CA THR A 552 -14.35 -12.65 20.81
C THR A 552 -14.40 -12.76 19.28
N ARG A 553 -15.60 -12.91 18.71
CA ARG A 553 -15.80 -12.90 17.25
C ARG A 553 -15.48 -11.52 16.65
N LEU A 554 -15.95 -10.44 17.28
CA LEU A 554 -15.73 -9.07 16.81
C LEU A 554 -14.25 -8.69 16.86
N MET A 555 -13.54 -9.07 17.92
CA MET A 555 -12.09 -8.92 18.04
C MET A 555 -11.33 -9.65 16.93
N THR A 556 -11.79 -10.85 16.57
CA THR A 556 -11.19 -11.61 15.46
C THR A 556 -11.42 -10.87 14.13
N ILE A 557 -12.62 -10.30 13.93
CA ILE A 557 -12.95 -9.49 12.75
C ILE A 557 -12.13 -8.19 12.71
N ILE A 558 -11.98 -7.48 13.83
CA ILE A 558 -11.15 -6.26 13.93
C ILE A 558 -9.70 -6.57 13.60
N SER A 559 -9.15 -7.65 14.16
CA SER A 559 -7.79 -8.10 13.87
C SER A 559 -7.63 -8.44 12.39
N PHE A 560 -8.64 -9.08 11.78
CA PHE A 560 -8.67 -9.39 10.37
C PHE A 560 -8.75 -8.15 9.49
N LEU A 561 -9.67 -7.22 9.76
CA LEU A 561 -9.75 -5.95 9.04
C LEU A 561 -8.46 -5.13 9.16
N GLY A 562 -7.70 -5.34 10.25
CA GLY A 562 -6.35 -4.83 10.39
C GLY A 562 -5.42 -5.20 9.23
N SER A 563 -5.56 -6.41 8.66
CA SER A 563 -4.79 -6.84 7.49
C SER A 563 -5.28 -6.26 6.15
N PHE A 564 -6.40 -5.54 6.14
CA PHE A 564 -6.96 -4.86 4.96
C PHE A 564 -6.93 -3.34 5.08
N CYS A 565 -6.29 -2.82 6.12
CA CYS A 565 -5.95 -1.41 6.24
C CYS A 565 -4.46 -1.29 5.94
N ALA A 566 -4.11 -0.59 4.86
CA ALA A 566 -2.73 -0.49 4.38
C ALA A 566 -2.25 0.96 4.20
N TRP A 567 -2.77 1.90 5.00
CA TRP A 567 -2.33 3.30 4.98
C TRP A 567 -0.84 3.46 5.29
N GLU A 568 -0.27 2.59 6.12
CA GLU A 568 1.18 2.55 6.37
C GLU A 568 1.99 2.21 5.10
N VAL A 569 1.47 1.32 4.26
CA VAL A 569 2.10 0.92 3.00
C VAL A 569 1.86 1.98 1.93
N PHE A 570 0.66 2.55 1.91
CA PHE A 570 0.30 3.63 0.99
C PHE A 570 1.16 4.89 1.22
N LEU A 571 1.44 5.26 2.46
CA LEU A 571 2.34 6.37 2.78
C LEU A 571 3.73 6.18 2.15
N VAL A 572 4.26 4.95 2.22
CA VAL A 572 5.54 4.62 1.59
C VAL A 572 5.41 4.67 0.07
N ALA A 573 4.31 4.17 -0.50
CA ALA A 573 4.06 4.25 -1.94
C ALA A 573 4.01 5.70 -2.45
N LEU A 574 3.44 6.65 -1.70
CA LEU A 574 3.47 8.06 -2.10
C LEU A 574 4.89 8.62 -2.16
N PHE A 575 5.73 8.28 -1.19
CA PHE A 575 7.15 8.66 -1.22
C PHE A 575 7.89 8.04 -2.42
N LEU A 576 7.56 6.79 -2.77
CA LEU A 576 8.12 6.14 -3.96
C LEU A 576 7.69 6.88 -5.24
N VAL A 577 6.40 7.22 -5.37
CA VAL A 577 5.86 7.96 -6.51
C VAL A 577 6.51 9.34 -6.65
N GLU A 578 6.66 10.08 -5.55
CA GLU A 578 7.33 11.39 -5.56
C GLU A 578 8.79 11.27 -6.06
N ALA A 579 9.48 10.18 -5.71
CA ALA A 579 10.83 9.91 -6.20
C ALA A 579 10.87 9.37 -7.65
N GLU A 580 9.81 8.71 -8.12
CA GLU A 580 9.72 8.01 -9.41
C GLU A 580 9.15 8.84 -10.55
N MET A 581 8.24 9.77 -10.26
CA MET A 581 7.49 10.50 -11.29
C MET A 581 8.33 11.51 -12.08
N PRO A 582 9.13 12.40 -11.46
CA PRO A 582 9.94 13.34 -12.22
C PRO A 582 10.90 12.69 -13.23
N PRO A 583 11.64 11.61 -12.87
CA PRO A 583 12.56 10.94 -13.79
C PRO A 583 11.85 10.28 -14.96
N ILE A 584 10.75 9.56 -14.70
CA ILE A 584 9.99 8.86 -15.74
C ILE A 584 9.38 9.87 -16.70
N THR A 585 8.75 10.92 -16.17
CA THR A 585 8.08 11.91 -17.02
C THR A 585 9.05 12.77 -17.79
N GLY A 586 10.19 13.13 -17.21
CA GLY A 586 11.26 13.82 -17.90
C GLY A 586 11.82 13.05 -19.11
N THR A 587 11.76 11.71 -19.10
CA THR A 587 12.22 10.89 -20.24
C THR A 587 11.20 10.73 -21.37
N ILE A 588 9.91 11.00 -21.11
CA ILE A 588 8.83 10.81 -22.11
C ILE A 588 9.07 11.66 -23.36
N ILE A 589 9.56 12.89 -23.16
CA ILE A 589 9.75 13.87 -24.24
C ILE A 589 11.23 14.08 -24.56
N ASN A 590 12.13 13.73 -23.64
CA ASN A 590 13.58 13.85 -23.86
C ASN A 590 14.16 12.70 -24.70
N SER A 591 13.32 12.03 -25.50
CA SER A 591 13.82 11.13 -26.55
C SER A 591 14.69 11.96 -27.50
N GLN A 592 15.90 11.46 -27.78
CA GLN A 592 17.04 12.11 -28.43
C GLN A 592 16.81 12.88 -29.76
N ASP A 593 15.59 12.95 -30.28
CA ASP A 593 15.28 13.47 -31.61
C ASP A 593 14.66 14.88 -31.61
N THR A 594 14.46 15.53 -30.46
CA THR A 594 13.80 16.84 -30.41
C THR A 594 14.63 17.91 -29.71
N ASP A 595 15.40 18.68 -30.51
CA ASP A 595 16.08 19.94 -30.13
C ASP A 595 15.13 21.02 -29.58
N TRP A 596 13.80 20.79 -29.65
CA TRP A 596 12.75 21.73 -29.24
C TRP A 596 12.82 22.12 -27.76
N CYS A 597 13.19 21.22 -26.86
CA CYS A 597 13.23 21.53 -25.44
C CYS A 597 14.39 22.49 -25.10
N ASP A 598 15.54 22.30 -25.75
CA ASP A 598 16.71 23.19 -25.63
C ASP A 598 16.38 24.57 -26.23
N ILE A 599 15.71 24.57 -27.38
CA ILE A 599 15.17 25.77 -28.02
C ILE A 599 14.25 26.57 -27.07
N LEU A 600 13.31 25.89 -26.40
CA LEU A 600 12.38 26.55 -25.49
C LEU A 600 13.09 27.06 -24.24
N HIS A 601 14.05 26.30 -23.73
CA HIS A 601 14.91 26.77 -22.64
C HIS A 601 15.68 28.04 -23.02
N ASP A 602 16.26 28.08 -24.23
CA ASP A 602 16.99 29.26 -24.72
C ASP A 602 16.08 30.47 -24.91
N ALA A 603 14.79 30.26 -25.21
CA ALA A 603 13.76 31.28 -25.22
C ALA A 603 13.28 31.72 -23.82
N GLY A 604 13.91 31.23 -22.75
CA GLY A 604 13.64 31.63 -21.37
C GLY A 604 12.55 30.81 -20.66
N PHE A 605 12.11 29.69 -21.24
CA PHE A 605 11.21 28.75 -20.55
C PHE A 605 11.98 27.82 -19.61
N ASP A 606 11.23 27.05 -18.82
CA ASP A 606 11.76 26.06 -17.88
C ASP A 606 12.68 25.05 -18.62
N PRO A 607 13.88 24.71 -18.10
CA PRO A 607 14.78 23.70 -18.69
C PRO A 607 14.15 22.31 -18.83
N GLN A 608 13.09 22.05 -18.08
CA GLN A 608 12.36 20.81 -18.18
C GLN A 608 11.29 20.92 -19.25
N CYS A 609 11.33 20.03 -20.23
CA CYS A 609 10.35 20.05 -21.32
C CYS A 609 8.94 19.69 -20.83
N PHE A 610 8.87 18.61 -20.06
CA PHE A 610 7.65 18.08 -19.48
C PHE A 610 8.01 17.26 -18.26
N GLN A 611 7.51 17.67 -17.11
CA GLN A 611 7.68 16.98 -15.85
C GLN A 611 6.35 16.97 -15.11
N VAL A 612 5.91 15.80 -14.68
CA VAL A 612 4.74 15.69 -13.81
C VAL A 612 5.23 15.57 -12.37
N GLU A 613 4.84 16.53 -11.56
CA GLU A 613 5.08 16.54 -10.13
C GLU A 613 3.82 16.13 -9.36
N TYR A 614 4.07 15.54 -8.21
CA TYR A 614 3.04 15.03 -7.34
C TYR A 614 3.22 15.65 -5.96
N ASN A 615 2.27 16.52 -5.59
CA ASN A 615 2.31 17.30 -4.37
C ASN A 615 1.37 16.67 -3.33
N ILE A 616 1.88 16.44 -2.13
CA ILE A 616 1.06 15.98 -0.99
C ILE A 616 0.50 17.23 -0.28
N LEU A 617 -0.83 17.36 -0.24
CA LEU A 617 -1.50 18.49 0.39
C LEU A 617 -1.47 18.41 1.92
N ALA A 618 -1.61 19.54 2.61
CA ALA A 618 -1.64 19.58 4.07
C ALA A 618 -2.80 18.75 4.67
N THR A 619 -3.91 18.63 3.94
CA THR A 619 -5.06 17.76 4.24
C THR A 619 -4.69 16.27 4.30
N PHE A 620 -3.59 15.83 3.67
CA PHE A 620 -3.06 14.48 3.84
C PHE A 620 -2.68 14.16 5.29
N ALA A 621 -2.43 15.17 6.13
CA ALA A 621 -2.26 14.97 7.57
C ALA A 621 -3.49 14.28 8.21
N LEU A 622 -4.69 14.42 7.65
CA LEU A 622 -5.88 13.70 8.11
C LEU A 622 -5.73 12.18 7.93
N VAL A 623 -5.11 11.72 6.84
CA VAL A 623 -4.80 10.30 6.61
C VAL A 623 -3.79 9.81 7.64
N ILE A 624 -2.72 10.57 7.89
CA ILE A 624 -1.69 10.19 8.88
C ILE A 624 -2.26 10.15 10.30
N VAL A 625 -2.95 11.20 10.71
CA VAL A 625 -3.56 11.32 12.05
C VAL A 625 -4.67 10.29 12.22
N GLY A 626 -5.56 10.15 11.23
CA GLY A 626 -6.64 9.17 11.22
C GLY A 626 -6.12 7.73 11.31
N GLY A 627 -5.08 7.40 10.53
CA GLY A 627 -4.46 6.08 10.55
C GLY A 627 -3.78 5.77 11.87
N SER A 628 -3.01 6.73 12.40
CA SER A 628 -2.35 6.60 13.70
C SER A 628 -3.37 6.43 14.83
N LEU A 629 -4.43 7.24 14.83
CA LEU A 629 -5.51 7.15 15.81
C LEU A 629 -6.28 5.83 15.68
N LEU A 630 -6.55 5.36 14.46
CA LEU A 630 -7.18 4.07 14.20
C LEU A 630 -6.34 2.89 14.70
N MET A 631 -5.02 2.92 14.48
CA MET A 631 -4.10 1.89 14.98
C MET A 631 -4.02 1.91 16.52
N LEU A 632 -3.96 3.10 17.12
CA LEU A 632 -3.93 3.26 18.57
C LEU A 632 -5.23 2.78 19.22
N THR A 633 -6.38 3.24 18.73
CA THR A 633 -7.70 2.84 19.24
C THR A 633 -7.90 1.34 19.09
N THR A 634 -7.58 0.74 17.93
CA THR A 634 -7.65 -0.71 17.74
C THR A 634 -6.78 -1.46 18.76
N SER A 635 -5.55 -1.00 18.97
CA SER A 635 -4.62 -1.64 19.92
C SER A 635 -5.13 -1.57 21.36
N LEU A 636 -5.75 -0.46 21.74
CA LEU A 636 -6.34 -0.28 23.08
C LEU A 636 -7.61 -1.11 23.26
N VAL A 637 -8.47 -1.18 22.24
CA VAL A 637 -9.66 -2.05 22.20
C VAL A 637 -9.23 -3.51 22.41
N ILE A 638 -8.24 -3.98 21.64
CA ILE A 638 -7.70 -5.34 21.80
C ILE A 638 -7.21 -5.59 23.23
N LYS A 639 -6.40 -4.68 23.78
CA LYS A 639 -5.86 -4.83 25.14
C LYS A 639 -6.95 -4.83 26.21
N LEU A 640 -8.02 -4.07 26.05
CA LEU A 640 -9.10 -3.98 27.04
C LEU A 640 -10.08 -5.15 26.93
N SER A 641 -10.39 -5.60 25.72
CA SER A 641 -11.22 -6.78 25.51
C SER A 641 -10.60 -8.02 26.16
N PHE A 642 -9.27 -8.18 26.10
CA PHE A 642 -8.59 -9.25 26.85
C PHE A 642 -8.69 -9.12 28.36
N LYS A 643 -8.64 -7.90 28.92
CA LYS A 643 -8.80 -7.65 30.36
C LYS A 643 -10.22 -7.91 30.85
N GLY A 644 -11.23 -7.61 30.02
CA GLY A 644 -12.64 -7.85 30.34
C GLY A 644 -13.07 -9.31 30.20
N LEU A 645 -12.38 -10.09 29.35
CA LEU A 645 -12.63 -11.51 29.14
C LEU A 645 -12.02 -12.40 30.23
N ASP A 646 -11.18 -11.88 31.13
CA ASP A 646 -10.53 -12.67 32.17
C ASP A 646 -11.59 -13.24 33.16
N PRO A 647 -11.88 -14.56 33.11
CA PRO A 647 -12.90 -15.17 33.95
C PRO A 647 -12.53 -15.13 35.44
N TYR A 648 -11.29 -14.77 35.79
CA TYR A 648 -10.85 -14.64 37.18
C TYR A 648 -11.22 -13.29 37.82
N MET A 649 -11.68 -12.30 37.04
CA MET A 649 -12.14 -10.99 37.56
C MET A 649 -13.62 -10.99 37.96
N ASP A 650 -14.44 -11.83 37.33
CA ASP A 650 -15.84 -12.04 37.71
C ASP A 650 -15.84 -13.00 38.90
N GLY A 651 -15.60 -12.47 40.10
CA GLY A 651 -15.45 -13.23 41.35
C GLY A 651 -16.68 -13.99 41.85
N ASP A 652 -17.47 -14.60 40.95
CA ASP A 652 -18.73 -15.25 41.27
C ASP A 652 -18.72 -16.77 41.27
N LEU A 653 -17.76 -17.50 40.66
CA LEU A 653 -17.72 -18.97 40.82
C LEU A 653 -16.28 -19.48 40.75
N GLY A 654 -15.88 -20.23 41.79
CA GLY A 654 -14.51 -20.69 42.03
C GLY A 654 -13.80 -21.18 40.78
N GLY A 655 -12.82 -20.39 40.31
CA GLY A 655 -11.81 -20.90 39.40
C GLY A 655 -11.06 -22.06 40.07
N PRO A 656 -10.37 -22.93 39.29
CA PRO A 656 -9.80 -24.21 39.77
C PRO A 656 -8.74 -24.10 40.90
N TYR A 657 -8.42 -22.88 41.35
CA TYR A 657 -7.53 -22.60 42.48
C TYR A 657 -8.24 -22.00 43.70
N CYS A 658 -9.52 -21.66 43.59
CA CYS A 658 -10.38 -21.28 44.71
C CYS A 658 -11.09 -22.53 45.23
N CYS A 659 -10.32 -23.49 45.75
CA CYS A 659 -10.86 -24.49 46.64
C CYS A 659 -11.20 -23.77 47.96
N GLU A 660 -12.47 -23.37 48.15
CA GLU A 660 -12.99 -22.92 49.47
C GLU A 660 -12.88 -24.03 50.54
N SER A 661 -12.51 -25.24 50.13
CA SER A 661 -12.24 -26.39 51.01
C SER A 661 -10.77 -26.81 51.06
N CYS A 662 -9.82 -26.00 50.56
CA CYS A 662 -8.41 -26.30 50.75
C CYS A 662 -8.03 -26.02 52.21
N PRO A 663 -7.46 -27.00 52.95
CA PRO A 663 -7.03 -26.80 54.32
C PRO A 663 -5.98 -25.67 54.38
N PRO A 664 -5.99 -24.85 55.46
CA PRO A 664 -5.20 -23.62 55.56
C PRO A 664 -3.68 -23.78 55.37
N LEU A 665 -3.16 -25.01 55.44
CA LEU A 665 -1.75 -25.34 55.21
C LEU A 665 -1.28 -25.25 53.75
N LEU A 666 -2.17 -25.21 52.75
CA LEU A 666 -1.77 -25.11 51.33
C LEU A 666 -1.76 -23.67 50.77
N ILE A 667 -2.32 -22.71 51.51
CA ILE A 667 -2.43 -21.31 51.08
C ILE A 667 -1.06 -20.60 51.19
N ASP A 668 -0.24 -20.96 52.17
CA ASP A 668 1.12 -20.40 52.30
C ASP A 668 2.07 -20.93 51.21
N PHE A 669 1.92 -22.18 50.78
CA PHE A 669 2.77 -22.75 49.72
C PHE A 669 2.53 -22.11 48.34
N HIS A 670 1.29 -21.71 48.03
CA HIS A 670 0.98 -21.01 46.77
C HIS A 670 1.32 -19.52 46.80
N ARG A 671 1.48 -18.92 47.98
CA ARG A 671 1.91 -17.53 48.12
C ARG A 671 3.40 -17.37 47.82
N ASP A 672 4.20 -18.37 48.17
CA ASP A 672 5.64 -18.38 47.89
C ASP A 672 5.94 -18.69 46.41
N VAL A 673 5.20 -19.59 45.75
CA VAL A 673 5.41 -19.88 44.31
C VAL A 673 5.02 -18.70 43.40
N ARG A 674 4.11 -17.81 43.84
CA ARG A 674 3.74 -16.61 43.06
C ARG A 674 4.80 -15.51 43.13
N LEU A 675 5.75 -15.57 44.08
CA LEU A 675 6.87 -14.62 44.15
C LEU A 675 7.99 -14.97 43.14
N ASP A 676 8.16 -16.23 42.75
CA ASP A 676 9.22 -16.62 41.82
C ASP A 676 8.86 -16.44 40.33
N HIS A 677 7.59 -16.46 39.95
CA HIS A 677 7.16 -16.17 38.56
C HIS A 677 6.92 -14.68 38.25
N GLY A 678 7.21 -13.79 39.20
CA GLY A 678 7.08 -12.32 39.03
C GLY A 678 8.35 -11.60 38.59
N LEU A 679 9.45 -12.32 38.30
CA LEU A 679 10.77 -11.73 38.04
C LEU A 679 11.23 -11.80 36.57
N GLU A 680 10.43 -12.32 35.65
CA GLU A 680 10.83 -12.52 34.24
C GLU A 680 10.24 -11.52 33.23
N ASP A 681 9.62 -10.44 33.70
CA ASP A 681 9.20 -9.27 32.89
C ASP A 681 9.98 -8.01 33.31
N ARG A 682 11.32 -8.10 33.35
CA ARG A 682 12.19 -6.92 33.32
C ARG A 682 12.86 -6.82 31.96
N ASP A 683 12.27 -5.98 31.12
CA ASP A 683 12.88 -5.49 29.90
C ASP A 683 14.30 -4.99 30.17
N THR A 684 15.20 -5.49 29.32
CA THR A 684 16.63 -5.21 29.27
C THR A 684 16.83 -3.83 28.65
N GLU A 685 16.84 -2.79 29.47
CA GLU A 685 17.31 -1.47 29.05
C GLU A 685 18.85 -1.44 29.19
N TYR A 686 19.56 -1.71 28.09
CA TYR A 686 21.00 -1.52 28.01
C TYR A 686 21.32 -0.01 27.98
N ALA A 687 21.66 0.56 29.13
CA ALA A 687 22.40 1.81 29.24
C ALA A 687 23.90 1.49 29.42
N PRO A 688 24.82 2.04 28.61
CA PRO A 688 26.24 1.80 28.80
C PRO A 688 26.78 2.64 29.96
N LEU A 689 27.31 1.94 30.96
CA LEU A 689 28.16 2.47 32.04
C LEU A 689 29.42 3.11 31.44
N LEU A 690 29.43 4.44 31.38
CA LEU A 690 30.64 5.23 31.13
C LEU A 690 31.43 5.35 32.43
N VAL A 691 32.52 4.59 32.51
CA VAL A 691 33.56 4.69 33.53
C VAL A 691 34.25 6.05 33.39
N ARG A 692 34.07 6.91 34.39
CA ARG A 692 34.72 8.21 34.51
C ARG A 692 36.14 8.01 35.02
N ALA A 693 37.11 7.95 34.12
CA ALA A 693 38.53 8.10 34.45
C ALA A 693 38.91 9.58 34.36
N ASN A 694 39.45 10.14 35.45
CA ASN A 694 40.07 11.46 35.48
C ASN A 694 41.36 11.45 34.64
N PRO A 695 41.65 12.48 33.83
CA PRO A 695 43.00 12.80 33.42
C PRO A 695 43.60 13.93 34.28
N PRO A 696 44.94 14.01 34.35
CA PRO A 696 45.63 14.99 35.18
C PRO A 696 45.71 16.36 34.48
N SER A 697 45.82 17.37 35.32
CA SER A 697 46.26 18.74 35.02
C SER A 697 47.58 18.77 34.23
N GLN A 698 47.66 19.59 33.19
CA GLN A 698 48.88 20.28 32.84
C GLN A 698 48.61 21.55 32.02
N ASP A 699 49.29 22.60 32.45
CA ASP A 699 49.36 23.94 31.87
C ASP A 699 50.00 23.93 30.47
N ALA A 700 49.56 24.84 29.60
CA ALA A 700 50.43 25.85 28.95
C ALA A 700 49.72 26.59 27.80
N ASN A 701 49.73 27.92 27.91
CA ASN A 701 49.84 28.95 26.88
C ASN A 701 50.06 28.49 25.42
N VAL A 702 49.38 29.16 24.46
CA VAL A 702 49.97 30.25 23.64
C VAL A 702 48.93 30.75 22.60
N SER A 703 48.94 32.08 22.44
CA SER A 703 48.26 33.00 21.52
C SER A 703 47.77 32.54 20.14
N GLY A 704 46.74 33.24 19.62
CA GLY A 704 46.58 33.43 18.18
C GLY A 704 45.27 34.09 17.73
N ASN A 705 45.34 35.40 17.44
CA ASN A 705 44.32 36.31 16.88
C ASN A 705 43.49 35.83 15.67
N GLY A 706 42.32 36.46 15.50
CA GLY A 706 41.75 36.84 14.18
C GLY A 706 40.25 36.57 14.03
N HIS A 707 39.35 37.49 14.43
CA HIS A 707 38.64 38.44 13.57
C HIS A 707 37.90 37.85 12.34
N GLY A 708 36.56 37.98 12.33
CA GLY A 708 35.73 37.81 11.13
C GLY A 708 34.23 37.79 11.42
N ARG A 709 33.60 38.97 11.42
CA ARG A 709 32.13 39.20 11.43
C ARG A 709 31.47 38.74 10.12
N SER A 710 30.27 38.18 10.21
CA SER A 710 29.02 38.65 9.54
C SER A 710 27.88 37.68 9.93
N SER A 711 26.89 38.03 10.78
CA SER A 711 25.66 38.80 10.48
C SER A 711 24.90 38.32 9.24
N GLY A 712 23.73 37.70 9.46
CA GLY A 712 22.75 37.37 8.43
C GLY A 712 21.60 36.48 8.95
N GLN A 713 20.71 37.08 9.73
CA GLN A 713 19.36 36.60 10.07
C GLN A 713 18.55 36.32 8.78
N GLU A 714 17.88 35.17 8.66
CA GLU A 714 16.48 34.92 9.07
C GLU A 714 15.45 35.54 8.12
N LEU A 715 14.78 34.71 7.30
CA LEU A 715 13.31 34.68 7.26
C LEU A 715 12.80 33.38 6.60
N GLN A 716 11.83 32.78 7.28
CA GLN A 716 10.99 31.67 6.87
C GLN A 716 9.89 32.16 5.91
N VAL A 717 9.58 31.37 4.88
CA VAL A 717 8.22 30.87 4.53
C VAL A 717 8.41 29.47 3.97
#